data_AF-A0A7C2GYJ0-F1
#
_entry.id   AF-A0A7C2GYJ0-F1
#
_cell.length_a   1.000
_cell.length_b   1.000
_cell.length_c   1.000
_cell.angle_alpha   90.00
_cell.angle_beta   90.00
_cell.angle_gamma   90.00
#
_symmetry.space_group_name_H-M   'P 1'
#
loop_
_entity.id
_entity.type
_entity.pdbx_description
1 polymer ?
#
loop_
_entity_poly.entity_id
_entity_poly.type
_entity_poly.pdbx_seq_one_letter_code
_entity_poly.pdbx_strand_id
1 'polypeptide(L)'
;MRKKWLGLFLFCLLALAIILSAAQLGKLKSKIADQVLRSKPVLTTSLNDATTEVPFLDDYNPSKFYRLRRMPLKSDSIRYYPIPGSWTITLRSYCLNAGKYAPAEGKGYLYAPLKGEWADIIRSVLQRSVVHQEIPQSTVQSLIWGILARTKIADMPSSLKIAAAKLLTPKEIVTINGGALGLIPQALKEEAFRSLPAAVREVLEAEAALRDMLRRGMENYEDLERVAVRAGIAPPQKGDREIPASRWSYHPDGYFVRYLPSGYTRTTLQISIPRPYFLRFDEQDRLISIKDWRGRSLEIQYDDNIMPLTLEKGGQPIACAFRSLKLTKVKAKQQKLTKEWSGKGWTLVSLPDKEDRISRKNQEYYARLNEALKWGHSHRNQVENLLHQAPQTPLRDGISEMTVQLGYFIYAAESFFEVNSKNNGNNGVEKEAIKLLKEAWQHLIRLAMMEHQIASRKTERIAEPYLMLLKGGPSLEFGPSTPYLTLISGQEGRVVGGIDLSGSSAVSGNQGEQPEGMGGPADDFPVIDLSGEEEVSGEEEDFPVIDLSGGDEDDFNNPEYLNAYFYAYSSALLIGWLAAWEGMEYDDSAYHGDFYESLPEAGKRGFEDGWKADYNESYTEGEEFRAKKKKSRGRKPPLSG
;
A
#
# COMPACT_ATOMS: atom_id res chain seq x y z
N MET A 1 40.82 -55.46 51.12
CA MET A 1 39.44 -55.17 50.67
C MET A 1 39.25 -53.80 49.99
N ARG A 2 39.96 -52.73 50.39
CA ARG A 2 39.75 -51.37 49.84
C ARG A 2 40.06 -51.16 48.34
N LYS A 3 41.02 -51.89 47.74
CA LYS A 3 41.35 -51.75 46.29
C LYS A 3 40.30 -52.36 45.34
N LYS A 4 39.56 -53.39 45.78
CA LYS A 4 38.50 -54.01 44.96
C LYS A 4 37.22 -53.17 44.91
N TRP A 5 36.93 -52.43 45.98
CA TRP A 5 35.78 -51.52 46.05
C TRP A 5 35.99 -50.23 45.23
N LEU A 6 37.22 -49.73 45.15
CA LEU A 6 37.53 -48.55 44.34
C LEU A 6 37.36 -48.82 42.84
N GLY A 7 37.75 -50.01 42.37
CA GLY A 7 37.54 -50.43 40.97
C GLY A 7 36.06 -50.61 40.61
N LEU A 8 35.27 -51.19 41.52
CA LEU A 8 33.83 -51.36 41.32
C LEU A 8 33.10 -50.01 41.30
N PHE A 9 33.50 -49.07 42.17
CA PHE A 9 32.91 -47.74 42.24
C PHE A 9 33.25 -46.88 41.00
N LEU A 10 34.48 -46.98 40.49
CA LEU A 10 34.88 -46.30 39.25
C LEU A 10 34.15 -46.89 38.04
N PHE A 11 33.95 -48.21 38.00
CA PHE A 11 33.20 -48.88 36.93
C PHE A 11 31.71 -48.54 36.98
N CYS A 12 31.11 -48.45 38.17
CA CYS A 12 29.75 -47.98 38.35
C CYS A 12 29.60 -46.50 37.94
N LEU A 13 30.56 -45.62 38.25
CA LEU A 13 30.55 -44.23 37.79
C LEU A 13 30.70 -44.10 36.27
N LEU A 14 31.56 -44.92 35.65
CA LEU A 14 31.71 -44.95 34.18
C LEU A 14 30.44 -45.49 33.51
N ALA A 15 29.85 -46.55 34.04
CA ALA A 15 28.59 -47.10 33.56
C ALA A 15 27.43 -46.11 33.76
N LEU A 16 27.37 -45.40 34.89
CA LEU A 16 26.36 -44.37 35.12
C LEU A 16 26.53 -43.18 34.16
N ALA A 17 27.76 -42.78 33.84
CA ALA A 17 28.05 -41.72 32.87
C ALA A 17 27.69 -42.13 31.42
N ILE A 18 27.87 -43.41 31.05
CA ILE A 18 27.47 -43.96 29.75
C ILE A 18 25.95 -44.11 29.65
N ILE A 19 25.27 -44.44 30.75
CA ILE A 19 23.79 -44.53 30.79
C ILE A 19 23.15 -43.14 30.80
N LEU A 20 23.74 -42.16 31.51
CA LEU A 20 23.30 -40.76 31.45
C LEU A 20 23.47 -40.16 30.05
N SER A 21 24.56 -40.51 29.33
CA SER A 21 24.79 -40.02 27.97
C SER A 21 23.82 -40.66 26.97
N ALA A 22 23.49 -41.94 27.07
CA ALA A 22 22.53 -42.61 26.19
C ALA A 22 21.09 -42.08 26.36
N ALA A 23 20.65 -41.82 27.60
CA ALA A 23 19.33 -41.25 27.88
C ALA A 23 19.23 -39.78 27.45
N GLN A 24 20.30 -38.99 27.61
CA GLN A 24 20.39 -37.63 27.08
C GLN A 24 20.45 -37.62 25.55
N LEU A 25 21.17 -38.55 24.93
CA LEU A 25 21.23 -38.74 23.48
C LEU A 25 19.87 -39.18 22.93
N GLY A 26 19.14 -40.05 23.63
CA GLY A 26 17.77 -40.45 23.27
C GLY A 26 16.77 -39.29 23.29
N LYS A 27 16.81 -38.46 24.35
CA LYS A 27 15.99 -37.23 24.45
C LYS A 27 16.38 -36.18 23.40
N LEU A 28 17.67 -36.08 23.07
CA LEU A 28 18.16 -35.20 22.02
C LEU A 28 17.74 -35.70 20.63
N LYS A 29 17.83 -37.02 20.38
CA LYS A 29 17.37 -37.68 19.15
C LYS A 29 15.88 -37.47 18.93
N SER A 30 15.04 -37.70 19.96
CA SER A 30 13.59 -37.48 19.84
C SER A 30 13.25 -36.02 19.60
N LYS A 31 13.97 -35.08 20.23
CA LYS A 31 13.76 -33.63 20.04
C LYS A 31 14.20 -33.14 18.65
N ILE A 32 15.29 -33.69 18.11
CA ILE A 32 15.75 -33.42 16.74
C ILE A 32 14.77 -34.03 15.73
N ALA A 33 14.35 -35.27 15.93
CA ALA A 33 13.38 -35.93 15.07
C ALA A 33 12.03 -35.18 15.08
N ASP A 34 11.51 -34.78 16.24
CA ASP A 34 10.31 -33.95 16.35
C ASP A 34 10.48 -32.59 15.67
N GLN A 35 11.66 -31.97 15.74
CA GLN A 35 11.92 -30.67 15.12
C GLN A 35 12.09 -30.77 13.59
N VAL A 36 12.61 -31.88 13.09
CA VAL A 36 12.72 -32.21 11.66
C VAL A 36 11.37 -32.67 11.08
N LEU A 37 10.62 -33.49 11.81
CA LEU A 37 9.24 -33.91 11.46
C LEU A 37 8.26 -32.73 11.44
N ARG A 38 8.57 -31.65 12.17
CA ARG A 38 7.77 -30.42 12.24
C ARG A 38 8.37 -29.26 11.43
N SER A 39 9.36 -29.49 10.56
CA SER A 39 9.99 -28.39 9.82
C SER A 39 9.03 -27.85 8.77
N LYS A 40 8.12 -26.97 9.21
CA LYS A 40 7.24 -26.19 8.36
C LYS A 40 8.05 -25.47 7.28
N PRO A 41 7.46 -25.18 6.11
CA PRO A 41 8.06 -24.29 5.13
C PRO A 41 8.61 -23.01 5.79
N VAL A 42 9.82 -22.57 5.39
CA VAL A 42 10.46 -21.38 6.00
C VAL A 42 9.69 -20.09 5.68
N LEU A 43 8.96 -20.08 4.56
CA LEU A 43 7.91 -19.12 4.24
C LEU A 43 6.56 -19.83 4.24
N THR A 44 5.56 -19.21 4.86
CA THR A 44 4.19 -19.75 4.96
C THR A 44 3.17 -18.81 4.31
N THR A 45 3.61 -17.80 3.57
CA THR A 45 2.73 -16.88 2.83
C THR A 45 1.89 -17.64 1.80
N SER A 46 0.59 -17.38 1.79
CA SER A 46 -0.39 -18.06 0.97
C SER A 46 -1.48 -17.11 0.47
N LEU A 47 -2.36 -17.61 -0.40
CA LEU A 47 -3.51 -16.84 -0.88
C LEU A 47 -4.49 -16.47 0.25
N ASN A 48 -4.54 -17.28 1.32
CA ASN A 48 -5.34 -16.98 2.50
C ASN A 48 -4.81 -15.77 3.29
N ASP A 49 -3.55 -15.39 3.07
CA ASP A 49 -2.96 -14.19 3.68
C ASP A 49 -3.24 -12.93 2.86
N ALA A 50 -3.79 -13.06 1.65
CA ALA A 50 -4.16 -11.95 0.78
C ALA A 50 -5.55 -11.41 1.12
N THR A 51 -5.68 -10.82 2.31
CA THR A 51 -6.96 -10.41 2.90
C THR A 51 -7.36 -8.97 2.61
N THR A 52 -6.50 -8.18 1.97
CA THR A 52 -6.71 -6.73 1.75
C THR A 52 -7.13 -6.38 0.33
N GLU A 53 -7.72 -7.32 -0.41
CA GLU A 53 -8.24 -7.03 -1.75
C GLU A 53 -9.39 -6.01 -1.73
N VAL A 54 -9.56 -5.29 -2.83
CA VAL A 54 -10.55 -4.21 -2.96
C VAL A 54 -11.36 -4.40 -4.25
N PRO A 55 -12.31 -5.37 -4.29
CA PRO A 55 -13.01 -5.75 -5.52
C PRO A 55 -13.82 -4.62 -6.14
N PHE A 56 -14.38 -3.77 -5.30
CA PHE A 56 -15.21 -2.64 -5.72
C PHE A 56 -14.41 -1.49 -6.38
N LEU A 57 -13.08 -1.62 -6.50
CA LEU A 57 -12.23 -0.71 -7.29
C LEU A 57 -11.76 -1.34 -8.62
N ASP A 58 -12.27 -2.51 -9.03
CA ASP A 58 -11.79 -3.21 -10.25
C ASP A 58 -11.92 -2.37 -11.53
N ASP A 59 -12.90 -1.49 -11.59
CA ASP A 59 -13.14 -0.57 -12.71
C ASP A 59 -12.51 0.83 -12.49
N TYR A 60 -11.78 1.03 -11.38
CA TYR A 60 -10.97 2.22 -11.15
C TYR A 60 -9.66 2.12 -11.94
N ASN A 61 -9.59 2.89 -13.03
CA ASN A 61 -8.40 2.98 -13.87
C ASN A 61 -8.00 4.45 -14.12
N PRO A 62 -7.05 5.01 -13.36
CA PRO A 62 -6.52 6.34 -13.60
C PRO A 62 -6.02 6.51 -15.03
N SER A 63 -6.43 7.59 -15.70
CA SER A 63 -5.99 7.90 -17.07
C SER A 63 -4.51 8.24 -17.21
N LYS A 64 -3.84 8.59 -16.10
CA LYS A 64 -2.42 8.96 -16.09
C LYS A 64 -1.76 8.40 -14.85
N PHE A 65 -0.63 7.73 -15.06
CA PHE A 65 0.29 7.30 -14.02
C PHE A 65 1.60 8.06 -14.17
N TYR A 66 2.18 8.47 -13.04
CA TYR A 66 3.50 9.10 -12.99
C TYR A 66 4.54 8.08 -12.54
N ARG A 67 5.78 8.19 -13.01
CA ARG A 67 6.85 7.30 -12.54
C ARG A 67 7.12 7.57 -11.05
N LEU A 68 7.09 6.52 -10.24
CA LEU A 68 7.39 6.64 -8.81
C LEU A 68 8.88 6.96 -8.64
N ARG A 69 9.21 8.06 -7.95
CA ARG A 69 10.59 8.51 -7.74
C ARG A 69 11.14 7.96 -6.43
N ARG A 70 12.39 7.46 -6.48
CA ARG A 70 13.14 7.03 -5.29
C ARG A 70 13.47 8.25 -4.43
N MET A 71 13.39 8.06 -3.11
CA MET A 71 13.95 9.01 -2.15
C MET A 71 15.41 8.63 -1.90
N PRO A 72 16.37 9.54 -2.07
CA PRO A 72 17.72 9.30 -1.59
C PRO A 72 17.69 9.28 -0.06
N LEU A 73 17.82 8.09 0.52
CA LEU A 73 17.97 7.94 1.97
C LEU A 73 19.46 7.81 2.30
N LYS A 74 19.87 8.35 3.45
CA LYS A 74 21.23 8.16 4.01
C LYS A 74 21.51 6.70 4.45
N SER A 75 20.58 5.77 4.22
CA SER A 75 20.63 4.37 4.69
C SER A 75 20.53 3.39 3.53
N ASP A 76 20.99 2.16 3.71
CA ASP A 76 20.85 1.03 2.76
C ASP A 76 19.40 0.60 2.46
N SER A 77 18.40 1.34 2.96
CA SER A 77 16.99 1.16 2.62
C SER A 77 16.58 2.13 1.51
N ILE A 78 15.84 1.64 0.52
CA ILE A 78 15.24 2.47 -0.53
C ILE A 78 13.77 2.69 -0.21
N ARG A 79 13.37 3.95 -0.12
CA ARG A 79 11.97 4.36 0.01
C ARG A 79 11.54 5.21 -1.18
N TYR A 80 10.22 5.35 -1.33
CA TYR A 80 9.62 6.17 -2.37
C TYR A 80 8.75 7.27 -1.76
N TYR A 81 8.69 8.41 -2.47
CA TYR A 81 7.93 9.59 -2.03
C TYR A 81 6.43 9.25 -1.88
N PRO A 82 5.82 9.46 -0.70
CA PRO A 82 4.42 9.13 -0.46
C PRO A 82 3.47 10.28 -0.90
N ILE A 83 3.70 10.87 -2.07
CA ILE A 83 2.90 12.00 -2.54
C ILE A 83 1.56 11.50 -3.12
N PRO A 84 0.41 12.09 -2.74
CA PRO A 84 -0.88 11.66 -3.26
C PRO A 84 -1.01 11.72 -4.80
N GLY A 85 -1.35 10.59 -5.40
CA GLY A 85 -1.45 10.46 -6.85
C GLY A 85 -1.44 9.01 -7.32
N SER A 86 -1.49 8.84 -8.64
CA SER A 86 -1.40 7.55 -9.31
C SER A 86 0.01 7.36 -9.87
N TRP A 87 0.68 6.32 -9.43
CA TRP A 87 2.09 6.05 -9.72
C TRP A 87 2.28 4.70 -10.39
N THR A 88 3.32 4.59 -11.19
CA THR A 88 3.75 3.33 -11.80
C THR A 88 5.25 3.13 -11.58
N ILE A 89 5.64 1.88 -11.36
CA ILE A 89 7.03 1.48 -11.26
C ILE A 89 7.19 0.03 -11.73
N THR A 90 8.25 -0.24 -12.48
CA THR A 90 8.61 -1.60 -12.86
C THR A 90 9.76 -2.06 -11.98
N LEU A 91 9.58 -3.19 -11.31
CA LEU A 91 10.53 -3.76 -10.37
C LEU A 91 11.02 -5.12 -10.85
N ARG A 92 12.23 -5.48 -10.42
CA ARG A 92 12.69 -6.88 -10.43
C ARG A 92 11.84 -7.64 -9.41
N SER A 93 11.24 -8.74 -9.84
CA SER A 93 10.53 -9.67 -8.97
C SER A 93 11.27 -10.99 -8.85
N TYR A 94 10.95 -11.73 -7.80
CA TYR A 94 11.58 -13.00 -7.48
C TYR A 94 10.52 -14.03 -7.13
N CYS A 95 10.70 -15.25 -7.61
CA CYS A 95 9.84 -16.37 -7.27
C CYS A 95 10.16 -16.86 -5.84
N LEU A 96 9.16 -16.79 -4.96
CA LEU A 96 9.29 -17.21 -3.55
C LEU A 96 8.78 -18.63 -3.28
N ASN A 97 8.33 -19.33 -4.31
CA ASN A 97 7.85 -20.71 -4.21
C ASN A 97 8.48 -21.54 -5.31
N ALA A 98 9.52 -22.31 -4.96
CA ALA A 98 10.06 -23.30 -5.87
C ALA A 98 9.00 -24.37 -6.15
N GLY A 99 8.88 -24.78 -7.42
CA GLY A 99 7.94 -25.79 -7.87
C GLY A 99 6.55 -25.33 -8.26
N LYS A 100 6.27 -24.02 -8.19
CA LYS A 100 4.98 -23.48 -8.63
C LYS A 100 5.02 -23.01 -10.08
N TYR A 101 3.84 -22.89 -10.67
CA TYR A 101 3.68 -22.34 -12.01
C TYR A 101 4.14 -20.88 -12.05
N ALA A 102 4.83 -20.53 -13.12
CA ALA A 102 5.20 -19.14 -13.39
C ALA A 102 3.95 -18.25 -13.47
N PRO A 103 4.08 -16.96 -13.16
CA PRO A 103 3.04 -15.98 -13.42
C PRO A 103 2.59 -16.02 -14.88
N ALA A 104 1.31 -16.32 -15.11
CA ALA A 104 0.69 -16.21 -16.43
C ALA A 104 0.01 -14.84 -16.60
N GLU A 105 0.10 -14.27 -17.80
CA GLU A 105 -0.65 -13.06 -18.17
C GLU A 105 -2.17 -13.30 -18.04
N GLY A 106 -2.91 -12.25 -17.69
CA GLY A 106 -4.37 -12.30 -17.54
C GLY A 106 -4.89 -12.81 -16.19
N LYS A 107 -4.03 -13.28 -15.27
CA LYS A 107 -4.44 -13.67 -13.91
C LYS A 107 -4.31 -12.51 -12.92
N GLY A 108 -5.25 -12.40 -11.99
CA GLY A 108 -5.19 -11.45 -10.87
C GLY A 108 -4.16 -11.83 -9.81
N TYR A 109 -3.50 -10.81 -9.25
CA TYR A 109 -2.53 -10.92 -8.18
C TYR A 109 -2.94 -10.01 -7.03
N LEU A 110 -2.80 -10.52 -5.81
CA LEU A 110 -3.12 -9.79 -4.60
C LEU A 110 -1.88 -9.55 -3.75
N TYR A 111 -1.91 -8.47 -2.97
CA TYR A 111 -0.95 -8.25 -1.90
C TYR A 111 -1.14 -9.31 -0.80
N ALA A 112 -0.05 -9.94 -0.39
CA ALA A 112 0.03 -10.70 0.85
C ALA A 112 1.32 -10.33 1.61
N PRO A 113 1.26 -10.22 2.94
CA PRO A 113 2.46 -10.02 3.76
C PRO A 113 3.32 -11.28 3.76
N LEU A 114 4.65 -11.11 3.77
CA LEU A 114 5.56 -12.24 3.98
C LEU A 114 5.40 -12.81 5.39
N LYS A 115 5.04 -14.10 5.49
CA LYS A 115 4.92 -14.86 6.74
C LYS A 115 5.86 -16.07 6.73
N GLY A 116 6.22 -16.55 7.92
CA GLY A 116 7.05 -17.73 8.13
C GLY A 116 8.30 -17.42 8.95
N GLU A 117 9.03 -18.48 9.31
CA GLU A 117 10.21 -18.42 10.17
C GLU A 117 11.30 -17.50 9.58
N TRP A 118 11.51 -17.54 8.25
CA TRP A 118 12.59 -16.80 7.57
C TRP A 118 12.07 -15.64 6.72
N ALA A 119 10.85 -15.16 6.99
CA ALA A 119 10.25 -14.02 6.26
C ALA A 119 11.13 -12.77 6.30
N ASP A 120 11.72 -12.44 7.47
CA ASP A 120 12.60 -11.28 7.62
C ASP A 120 13.95 -11.46 6.92
N ILE A 121 14.48 -12.68 6.86
CA ILE A 121 15.70 -13.00 6.11
C ILE A 121 15.46 -12.76 4.61
N ILE A 122 14.36 -13.27 4.08
CA ILE A 122 13.98 -13.07 2.67
C ILE A 122 13.74 -11.59 2.39
N ARG A 123 13.01 -10.88 3.26
CA ARG A 123 12.79 -9.42 3.13
C ARG A 123 14.12 -8.68 3.07
N SER A 124 15.09 -9.06 3.91
CA SER A 124 16.41 -8.44 3.93
C SER A 124 17.20 -8.66 2.64
N VAL A 125 17.16 -9.88 2.07
CA VAL A 125 17.77 -10.16 0.76
C VAL A 125 17.12 -9.30 -0.33
N LEU A 126 15.79 -9.21 -0.36
CA LEU A 126 15.06 -8.39 -1.32
C LEU A 126 15.43 -6.91 -1.21
N GLN A 127 15.44 -6.36 0.01
CA GLN A 127 15.85 -4.98 0.29
C GLN A 127 17.26 -4.68 -0.19
N ARG A 128 18.23 -5.51 0.22
CA ARG A 128 19.64 -5.30 -0.12
C ARG A 128 19.94 -5.55 -1.59
N SER A 129 19.14 -6.37 -2.29
CA SER A 129 19.29 -6.57 -3.74
C SER A 129 19.02 -5.30 -4.57
N VAL A 130 18.28 -4.33 -4.03
CA VAL A 130 17.99 -3.07 -4.73
C VAL A 130 19.19 -2.14 -4.70
N VAL A 131 20.00 -2.19 -3.65
CA VAL A 131 21.26 -1.41 -3.52
C VAL A 131 22.45 -2.14 -4.15
N HIS A 132 22.46 -3.48 -4.13
CA HIS A 132 23.50 -4.30 -4.75
C HIS A 132 23.16 -4.72 -6.20
N GLN A 133 23.02 -3.73 -7.09
CA GLN A 133 22.65 -3.98 -8.49
C GLN A 133 23.74 -4.69 -9.30
N GLU A 134 24.97 -4.70 -8.80
CA GLU A 134 26.08 -5.46 -9.37
C GLU A 134 25.90 -6.98 -9.26
N ILE A 135 25.01 -7.44 -8.37
CA ILE A 135 24.68 -8.86 -8.25
C ILE A 135 23.61 -9.20 -9.30
N PRO A 136 23.86 -10.15 -10.22
CA PRO A 136 22.87 -10.55 -11.21
C PRO A 136 21.57 -11.04 -10.56
N GLN A 137 20.43 -10.71 -11.17
CA GLN A 137 19.11 -11.10 -10.65
C GLN A 137 18.98 -12.63 -10.52
N SER A 138 19.54 -13.38 -11.47
CA SER A 138 19.61 -14.85 -11.46
C SER A 138 20.35 -15.38 -10.23
N THR A 139 21.46 -14.73 -9.85
CA THR A 139 22.22 -15.05 -8.63
C THR A 139 21.41 -14.78 -7.37
N VAL A 140 20.67 -13.66 -7.31
CA VAL A 140 19.79 -13.36 -6.18
C VAL A 140 18.63 -14.36 -6.09
N GLN A 141 18.02 -14.72 -7.22
CA GLN A 141 16.95 -15.74 -7.30
C GLN A 141 17.45 -17.11 -6.84
N SER A 142 18.65 -17.51 -7.27
CA SER A 142 19.28 -18.78 -6.86
C SER A 142 19.61 -18.80 -5.37
N LEU A 143 20.08 -17.67 -4.83
CA LEU A 143 20.30 -17.52 -3.39
C LEU A 143 18.98 -17.63 -2.62
N ILE A 144 17.90 -16.97 -3.08
CA ILE A 144 16.57 -17.08 -2.48
C ILE A 144 16.11 -18.54 -2.47
N TRP A 145 16.19 -19.27 -3.60
CA TRP A 145 15.81 -20.68 -3.63
C TRP A 145 16.69 -21.54 -2.71
N GLY A 146 17.99 -21.26 -2.63
CA GLY A 146 18.89 -21.93 -1.70
C GLY A 146 18.51 -21.70 -0.23
N ILE A 147 18.10 -20.48 0.13
CA ILE A 147 17.59 -20.14 1.47
C ILE A 147 16.25 -20.86 1.71
N LEU A 148 15.31 -20.81 0.77
CA LEU A 148 14.02 -21.50 0.89
C LEU A 148 14.19 -23.01 1.05
N ALA A 149 15.19 -23.58 0.38
CA ALA A 149 15.59 -24.97 0.49
C ALA A 149 16.51 -25.26 1.69
N ARG A 150 16.69 -24.31 2.62
CA ARG A 150 17.54 -24.44 3.83
C ARG A 150 18.95 -24.97 3.53
N THR A 151 19.48 -24.68 2.34
CA THR A 151 20.86 -25.01 1.96
C THR A 151 21.80 -24.16 2.80
N LYS A 152 22.80 -24.78 3.44
CA LYS A 152 23.82 -24.02 4.17
C LYS A 152 24.58 -23.13 3.18
N ILE A 153 24.78 -21.86 3.50
CA ILE A 153 25.58 -20.94 2.70
C ILE A 153 27.00 -21.50 2.48
N ALA A 154 27.56 -22.19 3.49
CA ALA A 154 28.87 -22.83 3.39
C ALA A 154 28.94 -23.95 2.33
N ASP A 155 27.82 -24.59 2.01
CA ASP A 155 27.72 -25.65 1.00
C ASP A 155 27.38 -25.10 -0.40
N MET A 156 27.07 -23.80 -0.54
CA MET A 156 26.72 -23.19 -1.83
C MET A 156 27.95 -22.94 -2.74
N PRO A 157 27.76 -22.73 -4.05
CA PRO A 157 28.82 -22.30 -4.95
C PRO A 157 29.43 -20.95 -4.57
N SER A 158 30.66 -20.68 -5.01
CA SER A 158 31.41 -19.48 -4.66
C SER A 158 30.68 -18.18 -5.03
N SER A 159 29.99 -18.15 -6.17
CA SER A 159 29.18 -16.99 -6.61
C SER A 159 28.04 -16.68 -5.63
N LEU A 160 27.31 -17.70 -5.18
CA LEU A 160 26.23 -17.53 -4.19
C LEU A 160 26.76 -17.20 -2.80
N LYS A 161 27.94 -17.71 -2.41
CA LYS A 161 28.60 -17.32 -1.15
C LYS A 161 28.97 -15.84 -1.13
N ILE A 162 29.51 -15.31 -2.23
CA ILE A 162 29.85 -13.89 -2.37
C ILE A 162 28.57 -13.04 -2.34
N ALA A 163 27.53 -13.46 -3.05
CA ALA A 163 26.23 -12.76 -3.01
C ALA A 163 25.62 -12.78 -1.60
N ALA A 164 25.65 -13.94 -0.91
CA ALA A 164 25.19 -14.08 0.46
C ALA A 164 25.95 -13.16 1.42
N ALA A 165 27.28 -13.04 1.28
CA ALA A 165 28.08 -12.16 2.13
C ALA A 165 27.75 -10.67 1.96
N LYS A 166 27.21 -10.27 0.80
CA LYS A 166 26.74 -8.90 0.54
C LYS A 166 25.28 -8.69 0.95
N LEU A 167 24.43 -9.69 0.73
CA LEU A 167 22.97 -9.57 0.88
C LEU A 167 22.44 -10.04 2.23
N LEU A 168 23.21 -10.78 3.03
CA LEU A 168 22.82 -11.30 4.33
C LEU A 168 23.73 -10.74 5.43
N THR A 169 23.16 -10.53 6.61
CA THR A 169 23.96 -10.21 7.80
C THR A 169 24.66 -11.46 8.34
N PRO A 170 25.76 -11.31 9.12
CA PRO A 170 26.40 -12.44 9.77
C PRO A 170 25.43 -13.28 10.63
N LYS A 171 24.49 -12.61 11.30
CA LYS A 171 23.44 -13.27 12.10
C LYS A 171 22.51 -14.11 11.22
N GLU A 172 22.09 -13.59 10.07
CA GLU A 172 21.24 -14.30 9.11
C GLU A 172 21.98 -15.51 8.52
N ILE A 173 23.27 -15.36 8.14
CA ILE A 173 24.12 -16.45 7.64
C ILE A 173 24.26 -17.57 8.68
N VAL A 174 24.53 -17.23 9.94
CA VAL A 174 24.61 -18.21 11.04
C VAL A 174 23.28 -18.94 11.21
N THR A 175 22.16 -18.22 11.12
CA THR A 175 20.82 -18.78 11.22
C THR A 175 20.57 -19.80 10.10
N ILE A 176 20.85 -19.45 8.85
CA ILE A 176 20.69 -20.33 7.67
C ILE A 176 21.62 -21.55 7.74
N ASN A 177 22.84 -21.39 8.24
CA ASN A 177 23.79 -22.50 8.42
C ASN A 177 23.39 -23.48 9.55
N GLY A 178 22.23 -23.26 10.18
CA GLY A 178 21.63 -24.13 11.19
C GLY A 178 21.80 -23.64 12.63
N GLY A 179 22.29 -22.42 12.85
CA GLY A 179 22.56 -21.91 14.20
C GLY A 179 23.33 -22.92 15.06
N ALA A 180 22.92 -23.11 16.32
CA ALA A 180 23.50 -24.13 17.21
C ALA A 180 23.25 -25.59 16.75
N LEU A 181 22.29 -25.87 15.85
CA LEU A 181 22.02 -27.20 15.28
C LEU A 181 22.99 -27.57 14.15
N GLY A 182 23.69 -26.58 13.57
CA GLY A 182 24.79 -26.81 12.62
C GLY A 182 25.99 -27.53 13.24
N LEU A 183 26.05 -27.58 14.58
CA LEU A 183 27.06 -28.27 15.38
C LEU A 183 26.71 -29.74 15.66
N ILE A 184 25.53 -30.22 15.26
CA ILE A 184 25.12 -31.61 15.45
C ILE A 184 25.83 -32.50 14.41
N PRO A 185 26.50 -33.59 14.82
CA PRO A 185 27.19 -34.51 13.92
C PRO A 185 26.29 -35.10 12.83
N GLN A 186 26.80 -35.14 11.59
CA GLN A 186 26.10 -35.61 10.38
C GLN A 186 25.42 -36.98 10.55
N ALA A 187 26.10 -37.93 11.20
CA ALA A 187 25.61 -39.29 11.44
C ALA A 187 24.30 -39.34 12.24
N LEU A 188 24.10 -38.42 13.19
CA LEU A 188 22.88 -38.37 14.00
C LEU A 188 21.68 -37.81 13.21
N LYS A 189 21.97 -36.99 12.20
CA LYS A 189 20.99 -36.35 11.32
C LYS A 189 20.45 -37.36 10.29
N GLU A 190 21.35 -38.09 9.66
CA GLU A 190 21.03 -39.11 8.65
C GLU A 190 20.18 -40.26 9.22
N GLU A 191 20.41 -40.64 10.47
CA GLU A 191 19.61 -41.67 11.15
C GLU A 191 18.19 -41.18 11.47
N ALA A 192 18.00 -39.89 11.79
CA ALA A 192 16.69 -39.29 12.04
C ALA A 192 15.86 -39.10 10.76
N PHE A 193 16.51 -38.83 9.61
CA PHE A 193 15.81 -38.68 8.32
C PHE A 193 15.19 -39.98 7.81
N ARG A 194 15.75 -41.15 8.17
CA ARG A 194 15.20 -42.46 7.78
C ARG A 194 13.85 -42.78 8.44
N SER A 195 13.52 -42.12 9.55
CA SER A 195 12.27 -42.32 10.31
C SER A 195 11.08 -41.47 9.86
N LEU A 196 11.18 -40.69 8.79
CA LEU A 196 10.12 -39.76 8.35
C LEU A 196 9.02 -40.44 7.49
N PRO A 197 7.73 -40.03 7.59
CA PRO A 197 6.63 -40.47 6.71
C PRO A 197 6.80 -40.06 5.23
N ALA A 198 6.18 -40.81 4.31
CA ALA A 198 6.35 -40.66 2.86
C ALA A 198 5.98 -39.26 2.30
N ALA A 199 4.88 -38.66 2.76
CA ALA A 199 4.46 -37.33 2.30
C ALA A 199 5.44 -36.20 2.69
N VAL A 200 6.19 -36.38 3.78
CA VAL A 200 7.25 -35.43 4.20
C VAL A 200 8.54 -35.66 3.42
N ARG A 201 8.77 -36.88 2.91
CA ARG A 201 9.92 -37.18 2.04
C ARG A 201 9.80 -36.50 0.69
N GLU A 202 8.61 -36.40 0.10
CA GLU A 202 8.43 -35.76 -1.22
C GLU A 202 8.81 -34.26 -1.23
N VAL A 203 8.43 -33.50 -0.19
CA VAL A 203 8.88 -32.09 -0.02
C VAL A 203 10.38 -32.00 0.19
N LEU A 204 10.90 -32.89 1.05
CA LEU A 204 12.32 -32.98 1.35
C LEU A 204 13.14 -33.49 0.14
N GLU A 205 12.54 -34.19 -0.82
CA GLU A 205 13.16 -34.69 -2.04
C GLU A 205 13.27 -33.59 -3.09
N ALA A 206 12.26 -32.73 -3.25
CA ALA A 206 12.38 -31.52 -4.08
C ALA A 206 13.41 -30.54 -3.47
N GLU A 207 13.39 -30.38 -2.14
CA GLU A 207 14.37 -29.60 -1.39
C GLU A 207 15.77 -30.23 -1.46
N ALA A 208 15.87 -31.56 -1.38
CA ALA A 208 17.13 -32.29 -1.49
C ALA A 208 17.68 -32.27 -2.91
N ALA A 209 16.82 -32.36 -3.94
CA ALA A 209 17.22 -32.21 -5.34
C ALA A 209 17.77 -30.79 -5.60
N LEU A 210 17.09 -29.75 -5.10
CA LEU A 210 17.59 -28.37 -5.14
C LEU A 210 18.91 -28.21 -4.36
N ARG A 211 19.01 -28.76 -3.14
CA ARG A 211 20.25 -28.75 -2.34
C ARG A 211 21.40 -29.46 -3.05
N ASP A 212 21.13 -30.61 -3.64
CA ASP A 212 22.13 -31.44 -4.31
C ASP A 212 22.58 -30.78 -5.63
N MET A 213 21.68 -30.16 -6.40
CA MET A 213 22.02 -29.33 -7.56
C MET A 213 22.88 -28.11 -7.17
N LEU A 214 22.49 -27.38 -6.12
CA LEU A 214 23.25 -26.24 -5.61
C LEU A 214 24.63 -26.68 -5.06
N ARG A 215 24.73 -27.85 -4.44
CA ARG A 215 25.99 -28.39 -3.89
C ARG A 215 26.94 -28.93 -4.96
N ARG A 216 26.39 -29.51 -6.03
CA ARG A 216 27.15 -30.06 -7.17
C ARG A 216 27.69 -28.99 -8.11
N GLY A 217 27.31 -27.72 -7.93
CA GLY A 217 27.84 -26.61 -8.72
C GLY A 217 27.40 -26.63 -10.17
N MET A 218 26.15 -27.02 -10.45
CA MET A 218 25.57 -26.80 -11.78
C MET A 218 25.39 -25.27 -11.95
N GLU A 219 26.28 -24.66 -12.74
CA GLU A 219 26.43 -23.19 -12.80
C GLU A 219 25.37 -22.48 -13.66
N ASN A 220 24.55 -23.20 -14.44
CA ASN A 220 23.57 -22.56 -15.31
C ASN A 220 22.24 -22.30 -14.58
N TYR A 221 21.81 -21.06 -14.66
CA TYR A 221 20.56 -20.60 -14.05
C TYR A 221 19.34 -21.30 -14.66
N GLU A 222 19.43 -21.63 -15.94
CA GLU A 222 18.38 -22.23 -16.75
C GLU A 222 17.99 -23.64 -16.28
N ASP A 223 18.95 -24.45 -15.81
CA ASP A 223 18.63 -25.78 -15.29
C ASP A 223 18.04 -25.71 -13.87
N LEU A 224 18.51 -24.76 -13.06
CA LEU A 224 17.88 -24.46 -11.77
C LEU A 224 16.44 -23.96 -11.95
N GLU A 225 16.22 -23.06 -12.91
CA GLU A 225 14.92 -22.51 -13.23
C GLU A 225 13.94 -23.58 -13.71
N ARG A 226 14.37 -24.51 -14.57
CA ARG A 226 13.52 -25.61 -15.06
C ARG A 226 13.00 -26.52 -13.94
N VAL A 227 13.79 -26.68 -12.89
CA VAL A 227 13.40 -27.48 -11.71
C VAL A 227 12.56 -26.66 -10.73
N ALA A 228 12.88 -25.37 -10.58
CA ALA A 228 12.26 -24.50 -9.59
C ALA A 228 10.99 -23.77 -10.08
N VAL A 229 10.72 -23.71 -11.38
CA VAL A 229 9.56 -23.01 -11.95
C VAL A 229 8.87 -23.92 -12.95
N ARG A 230 7.58 -24.21 -12.72
CA ARG A 230 6.77 -24.96 -13.69
C ARG A 230 6.31 -24.06 -14.81
N ALA A 231 6.60 -24.42 -16.06
CA ALA A 231 6.00 -23.80 -17.23
C ALA A 231 4.55 -24.29 -17.42
N GLY A 232 3.69 -23.43 -17.97
CA GLY A 232 2.30 -23.77 -18.35
C GLY A 232 1.21 -23.18 -17.46
N ILE A 233 -0.05 -23.51 -17.78
CA ILE A 233 -1.23 -23.06 -17.02
C ILE A 233 -1.42 -23.98 -15.81
N ALA A 234 -1.38 -23.42 -14.60
CA ALA A 234 -1.69 -24.16 -13.37
C ALA A 234 -3.09 -24.80 -13.44
N PRO A 235 -3.22 -26.13 -13.19
CA PRO A 235 -4.52 -26.77 -13.12
C PRO A 235 -5.31 -26.26 -11.91
N PRO A 236 -6.65 -26.19 -11.99
CA PRO A 236 -7.48 -25.73 -10.89
C PRO A 236 -7.27 -26.57 -9.63
N GLN A 237 -7.15 -25.92 -8.48
CA GLN A 237 -6.90 -26.53 -7.18
C GLN A 237 -7.98 -26.18 -6.16
N LYS A 238 -8.09 -27.02 -5.14
CA LYS A 238 -8.93 -26.73 -3.98
C LYS A 238 -8.41 -25.46 -3.29
N GLY A 239 -9.28 -24.47 -3.10
CA GLY A 239 -8.91 -23.18 -2.52
C GLY A 239 -8.43 -22.14 -3.54
N ASP A 240 -8.41 -22.47 -4.84
CA ASP A 240 -8.28 -21.46 -5.88
C ASP A 240 -9.41 -20.44 -5.79
N ARG A 241 -9.09 -19.19 -6.09
CA ARG A 241 -10.04 -18.08 -6.17
C ARG A 241 -9.89 -17.43 -7.52
N GLU A 242 -11.01 -17.18 -8.18
CA GLU A 242 -11.01 -16.39 -9.40
C GLU A 242 -10.78 -14.92 -9.05
N ILE A 243 -9.64 -14.39 -9.48
CA ILE A 243 -9.24 -13.00 -9.22
C ILE A 243 -9.07 -12.31 -10.57
N PRO A 244 -9.87 -11.26 -10.84
CA PRO A 244 -9.72 -10.47 -12.06
C PRO A 244 -8.30 -9.92 -12.20
N ALA A 245 -7.83 -9.82 -13.45
CA ALA A 245 -6.60 -9.11 -13.75
C ALA A 245 -6.67 -7.68 -13.20
N SER A 246 -5.55 -7.17 -12.68
CA SER A 246 -5.46 -5.79 -12.18
C SER A 246 -6.35 -5.46 -10.96
N ARG A 247 -6.79 -6.47 -10.19
CA ARG A 247 -7.45 -6.30 -8.88
C ARG A 247 -6.60 -5.44 -7.95
N TRP A 248 -7.20 -4.42 -7.35
CA TRP A 248 -6.55 -3.59 -6.35
C TRP A 248 -6.47 -4.31 -5.00
N SER A 249 -5.38 -4.09 -4.28
CA SER A 249 -5.20 -4.45 -2.88
C SER A 249 -4.83 -3.21 -2.08
N TYR A 250 -5.27 -3.13 -0.83
CA TYR A 250 -4.82 -2.12 0.12
C TYR A 250 -3.52 -2.58 0.78
N HIS A 251 -2.52 -1.70 0.79
CA HIS A 251 -1.25 -1.92 1.48
C HIS A 251 -1.28 -1.27 2.88
N PRO A 252 -0.76 -1.92 3.93
CA PRO A 252 -0.75 -1.40 5.30
C PRO A 252 -0.13 0.00 5.47
N ASP A 253 0.75 0.40 4.57
CA ASP A 253 1.38 1.73 4.55
C ASP A 253 0.45 2.86 4.02
N GLY A 254 -0.83 2.58 3.74
CA GLY A 254 -1.81 3.62 3.42
C GLY A 254 -2.00 3.93 1.94
N TYR A 255 -1.69 2.97 1.06
CA TYR A 255 -1.87 3.11 -0.39
C TYR A 255 -2.52 1.88 -0.99
N PHE A 256 -3.05 2.01 -2.21
CA PHE A 256 -3.60 0.91 -2.98
C PHE A 256 -2.57 0.47 -4.03
N VAL A 257 -2.45 -0.83 -4.26
CA VAL A 257 -1.51 -1.41 -5.21
C VAL A 257 -2.18 -2.51 -6.03
N ARG A 258 -1.82 -2.60 -7.30
CA ARG A 258 -2.11 -3.76 -8.14
C ARG A 258 -0.87 -4.17 -8.91
N TYR A 259 -0.78 -5.46 -9.20
CA TYR A 259 0.41 -6.08 -9.80
C TYR A 259 0.11 -6.53 -11.22
N LEU A 260 0.98 -6.13 -12.15
CA LEU A 260 0.94 -6.51 -13.56
C LEU A 260 2.26 -7.22 -13.90
N PRO A 261 2.38 -8.53 -13.62
CA PRO A 261 3.58 -9.28 -13.94
C PRO A 261 3.72 -9.52 -15.45
N SER A 262 4.95 -9.43 -15.95
CA SER A 262 5.33 -9.83 -17.31
C SER A 262 6.24 -11.06 -17.26
N GLY A 263 5.91 -11.99 -16.35
CA GLY A 263 6.77 -13.08 -15.87
C GLY A 263 7.09 -12.98 -14.36
N TYR A 264 7.89 -13.91 -13.82
CA TYR A 264 8.29 -13.85 -12.39
C TYR A 264 9.49 -12.94 -12.12
N THR A 265 10.23 -12.54 -13.17
CA THR A 265 11.44 -11.71 -13.06
C THR A 265 11.13 -10.21 -13.10
N ARG A 266 9.99 -9.81 -13.66
CA ARG A 266 9.61 -8.42 -13.79
C ARG A 266 8.13 -8.22 -13.49
N THR A 267 7.83 -7.23 -12.67
CA THR A 267 6.45 -6.86 -12.34
C THR A 267 6.30 -5.35 -12.36
N THR A 268 5.28 -4.88 -13.08
CA THR A 268 4.87 -3.49 -13.04
C THR A 268 3.83 -3.32 -11.93
N LEU A 269 4.12 -2.42 -11.00
CA LEU A 269 3.22 -2.03 -9.94
C LEU A 269 2.53 -0.74 -10.36
N GLN A 270 1.21 -0.72 -10.21
CA GLN A 270 0.44 0.52 -10.24
C GLN A 270 -0.05 0.82 -8.83
N ILE A 271 0.23 2.03 -8.37
CA ILE A 271 0.02 2.46 -7.00
C ILE A 271 -0.92 3.67 -7.02
N SER A 272 -1.91 3.69 -6.14
CA SER A 272 -2.78 4.84 -5.90
C SER A 272 -2.64 5.28 -4.45
N ILE A 273 -2.09 6.48 -4.26
CA ILE A 273 -1.95 7.11 -2.94
C ILE A 273 -3.12 8.09 -2.79
N PRO A 274 -4.07 7.83 -1.89
CA PRO A 274 -5.29 8.63 -1.77
C PRO A 274 -4.98 10.07 -1.36
N ARG A 275 -5.68 11.00 -1.99
CA ARG A 275 -5.72 12.42 -1.62
C ARG A 275 -6.74 12.65 -0.50
N PRO A 276 -6.59 13.71 0.31
CA PRO A 276 -7.65 14.12 1.22
C PRO A 276 -8.91 14.56 0.47
N TYR A 277 -10.06 14.18 1.01
CA TYR A 277 -11.38 14.55 0.51
C TYR A 277 -12.26 15.01 1.66
N PHE A 278 -13.08 16.02 1.40
CA PHE A 278 -14.06 16.54 2.33
C PHE A 278 -15.43 16.09 1.89
N LEU A 279 -16.12 15.37 2.77
CA LEU A 279 -17.49 14.93 2.56
C LEU A 279 -18.41 15.78 3.42
N ARG A 280 -19.63 16.00 2.95
CA ARG A 280 -20.69 16.63 3.74
C ARG A 280 -21.96 15.81 3.62
N PHE A 281 -22.62 15.66 4.75
CA PHE A 281 -23.91 14.99 4.89
C PHE A 281 -24.93 16.01 5.39
N ASP A 282 -26.21 15.77 5.11
CA ASP A 282 -27.31 16.55 5.70
C ASP A 282 -27.78 15.96 7.03
N GLU A 283 -28.82 16.57 7.62
CA GLU A 283 -29.41 16.15 8.89
C GLU A 283 -30.08 14.75 8.82
N GLN A 284 -30.28 14.22 7.62
CA GLN A 284 -30.81 12.87 7.37
C GLN A 284 -29.68 11.88 7.06
N ASP A 285 -28.43 12.23 7.36
CA ASP A 285 -27.21 11.46 7.06
C ASP A 285 -27.06 11.13 5.56
N ARG A 286 -27.60 11.96 4.66
CA ARG A 286 -27.46 11.77 3.21
C ARG A 286 -26.26 12.55 2.69
N LEU A 287 -25.44 11.92 1.86
CA LEU A 287 -24.30 12.58 1.22
C LEU A 287 -24.78 13.71 0.30
N ILE A 288 -24.38 14.95 0.57
CA ILE A 288 -24.75 16.15 -0.22
C ILE A 288 -23.58 16.78 -0.97
N SER A 289 -22.34 16.55 -0.55
CA SER A 289 -21.19 17.13 -1.23
C SER A 289 -19.91 16.32 -1.01
N ILE A 290 -19.08 16.27 -2.06
CA ILE A 290 -17.70 15.77 -2.02
C ILE A 290 -16.80 16.82 -2.64
N LYS A 291 -15.72 17.18 -1.96
CA LYS A 291 -14.77 18.18 -2.41
C LYS A 291 -13.33 17.69 -2.24
N ASP A 292 -12.49 17.92 -3.24
CA ASP A 292 -11.05 17.70 -3.14
C ASP A 292 -10.30 18.97 -2.73
N TRP A 293 -9.03 18.81 -2.37
CA TRP A 293 -8.16 19.94 -1.98
C TRP A 293 -7.93 20.97 -3.09
N ARG A 294 -8.16 20.61 -4.37
CA ARG A 294 -8.02 21.51 -5.53
C ARG A 294 -9.31 22.29 -5.82
N GLY A 295 -10.33 22.13 -4.99
CA GLY A 295 -11.63 22.77 -5.17
C GLY A 295 -12.51 22.12 -6.24
N ARG A 296 -12.17 20.93 -6.74
CA ARG A 296 -13.15 20.13 -7.50
C ARG A 296 -14.21 19.64 -6.52
N SER A 297 -15.47 19.83 -6.86
CA SER A 297 -16.59 19.36 -6.02
C SER A 297 -17.67 18.69 -6.85
N LEU A 298 -18.32 17.70 -6.24
CA LEU A 298 -19.58 17.14 -6.69
C LEU A 298 -20.64 17.46 -5.64
N GLU A 299 -21.67 18.20 -6.04
CA GLU A 299 -22.84 18.52 -5.22
C GLU A 299 -24.02 17.64 -5.65
N ILE A 300 -24.79 17.19 -4.66
CA ILE A 300 -25.94 16.29 -4.83
C ILE A 300 -27.18 17.01 -4.34
N GLN A 301 -28.22 17.04 -5.17
CA GLN A 301 -29.50 17.61 -4.79
C GLN A 301 -30.57 16.52 -4.71
N TYR A 302 -31.05 16.25 -3.50
CA TYR A 302 -32.15 15.30 -3.27
C TYR A 302 -33.49 15.85 -3.75
N ASP A 303 -34.42 14.94 -4.10
CA ASP A 303 -35.80 15.28 -4.45
C ASP A 303 -36.74 14.91 -3.30
N ASP A 304 -36.89 15.83 -2.35
CA ASP A 304 -37.70 15.60 -1.14
C ASP A 304 -39.21 15.53 -1.43
N ASN A 305 -39.65 15.81 -2.67
CA ASN A 305 -41.04 15.60 -3.08
C ASN A 305 -41.34 14.11 -3.33
N ILE A 306 -40.31 13.29 -3.53
CA ILE A 306 -40.44 11.84 -3.67
C ILE A 306 -40.25 11.23 -2.29
N MET A 307 -41.31 10.64 -1.73
CA MET A 307 -41.21 10.00 -0.42
C MET A 307 -40.11 8.92 -0.44
N PRO A 308 -39.17 8.95 0.53
CA PRO A 308 -38.14 7.92 0.64
C PRO A 308 -38.72 6.52 0.77
N LEU A 309 -37.99 5.54 0.21
CA LEU A 309 -38.36 4.14 0.37
C LEU A 309 -38.05 3.71 1.80
N THR A 310 -39.01 3.09 2.47
CA THR A 310 -38.95 2.70 3.89
C THR A 310 -39.42 1.26 4.08
N LEU A 311 -39.20 0.73 5.27
CA LEU A 311 -39.77 -0.55 5.71
C LEU A 311 -41.28 -0.45 5.95
N GLU A 312 -42.02 -1.55 5.78
CA GLU A 312 -43.47 -1.62 6.01
C GLU A 312 -43.86 -1.24 7.45
N LYS A 313 -43.00 -1.57 8.43
CA LYS A 313 -43.21 -1.26 9.85
C LYS A 313 -42.87 0.20 10.21
N GLY A 314 -42.51 1.02 9.23
CA GLY A 314 -41.87 2.32 9.46
C GLY A 314 -40.41 2.16 9.87
N GLY A 315 -39.66 3.27 9.84
CA GLY A 315 -38.25 3.27 10.23
C GLY A 315 -37.40 4.22 9.39
N GLN A 316 -36.08 4.04 9.48
CA GLN A 316 -35.12 4.81 8.70
C GLN A 316 -35.31 4.58 7.19
N PRO A 317 -35.08 5.60 6.36
CA PRO A 317 -35.07 5.43 4.91
C PRO A 317 -34.08 4.34 4.48
N ILE A 318 -34.48 3.55 3.50
CA ILE A 318 -33.62 2.57 2.79
C ILE A 318 -33.03 3.22 1.56
N ALA A 319 -33.84 4.02 0.85
CA ALA A 319 -33.42 4.68 -0.37
C ALA A 319 -34.03 6.08 -0.49
N CYS A 320 -33.23 7.00 -1.03
CA CYS A 320 -33.60 8.40 -1.24
C CYS A 320 -33.43 8.78 -2.71
N ALA A 321 -34.37 9.56 -3.25
CA ALA A 321 -34.31 10.06 -4.62
C ALA A 321 -33.48 11.34 -4.71
N PHE A 322 -32.69 11.48 -5.77
CA PHE A 322 -32.00 12.73 -6.10
C PHE A 322 -32.35 13.21 -7.50
N ARG A 323 -32.41 14.53 -7.67
CA ARG A 323 -32.82 15.20 -8.92
C ARG A 323 -31.67 15.73 -9.74
N SER A 324 -30.53 16.05 -9.12
CA SER A 324 -29.36 16.49 -9.88
C SER A 324 -28.04 16.20 -9.20
N LEU A 325 -27.02 16.07 -10.06
CA LEU A 325 -25.61 16.02 -9.70
C LEU A 325 -24.91 17.18 -10.38
N LYS A 326 -24.05 17.89 -9.65
CA LYS A 326 -23.36 19.07 -10.18
C LYS A 326 -21.86 18.98 -9.89
N LEU A 327 -21.08 18.78 -10.95
CA LEU A 327 -19.61 18.78 -10.89
C LEU A 327 -19.10 20.19 -11.14
N THR A 328 -18.34 20.73 -10.19
CA THR A 328 -17.63 22.00 -10.33
C THR A 328 -16.12 21.75 -10.34
N LYS A 329 -15.40 22.37 -11.27
CA LYS A 329 -13.95 22.37 -11.35
C LYS A 329 -13.41 23.80 -11.31
N VAL A 330 -12.36 24.02 -10.54
CA VAL A 330 -11.63 25.29 -10.54
C VAL A 330 -10.45 25.17 -11.51
N LYS A 331 -10.42 26.03 -12.54
CA LYS A 331 -9.27 26.18 -13.45
C LYS A 331 -8.30 27.25 -12.93
N ALA A 332 -7.11 27.30 -13.53
CA ALA A 332 -6.17 28.41 -13.38
C ALA A 332 -6.90 29.76 -13.61
N LYS A 333 -6.59 30.78 -12.80
CA LYS A 333 -7.30 32.07 -12.72
C LYS A 333 -8.70 32.02 -12.05
N GLN A 334 -8.96 31.03 -11.19
CA GLN A 334 -10.21 30.88 -10.42
C GLN A 334 -11.49 30.75 -11.26
N GLN A 335 -11.37 30.45 -12.55
CA GLN A 335 -12.54 30.22 -13.39
C GLN A 335 -13.20 28.89 -12.99
N LYS A 336 -14.46 28.94 -12.56
CA LYS A 336 -15.26 27.75 -12.24
C LYS A 336 -15.92 27.22 -13.51
N LEU A 337 -15.67 25.96 -13.82
CA LEU A 337 -16.41 25.22 -14.83
C LEU A 337 -17.38 24.28 -14.13
N THR A 338 -18.65 24.41 -14.47
CA THR A 338 -19.73 23.64 -13.85
C THR A 338 -20.43 22.82 -14.91
N LYS A 339 -20.66 21.54 -14.61
CA LYS A 339 -21.54 20.65 -15.36
C LYS A 339 -22.59 20.11 -14.40
N GLU A 340 -23.85 20.30 -14.76
CA GLU A 340 -24.98 19.75 -14.02
C GLU A 340 -25.70 18.72 -14.88
N TRP A 341 -26.10 17.63 -14.24
CA TRP A 341 -26.95 16.59 -14.80
C TRP A 341 -28.22 16.53 -13.96
N SER A 342 -29.36 16.79 -14.58
CA SER A 342 -30.68 16.70 -13.94
C SER A 342 -31.42 15.47 -14.47
N GLY A 343 -32.16 14.78 -13.62
CA GLY A 343 -32.93 13.60 -14.00
C GLY A 343 -33.43 12.82 -12.80
N LYS A 344 -33.98 11.63 -13.05
CA LYS A 344 -34.42 10.73 -11.99
C LYS A 344 -33.24 9.85 -11.56
N GLY A 345 -32.73 10.08 -10.36
CA GLY A 345 -31.73 9.24 -9.71
C GLY A 345 -32.18 8.86 -8.30
N TRP A 346 -31.58 7.82 -7.74
CA TRP A 346 -31.82 7.42 -6.35
C TRP A 346 -30.64 6.60 -5.82
N THR A 347 -30.39 6.65 -4.51
CA THR A 347 -29.33 5.89 -3.84
C THR A 347 -29.88 5.15 -2.63
N LEU A 348 -29.25 4.02 -2.29
CA LEU A 348 -29.42 3.43 -0.96
C LEU A 348 -28.76 4.34 0.09
N VAL A 349 -29.36 4.40 1.27
CA VAL A 349 -28.83 5.09 2.45
C VAL A 349 -28.75 4.13 3.65
N SER A 350 -29.45 3.00 3.60
CA SER A 350 -29.30 1.88 4.53
C SER A 350 -29.63 0.56 3.84
N LEU A 351 -29.35 -0.57 4.48
CA LEU A 351 -29.76 -1.89 4.02
C LEU A 351 -30.77 -2.50 5.00
N PRO A 352 -31.87 -3.08 4.49
CA PRO A 352 -32.81 -3.84 5.29
C PRO A 352 -32.24 -5.21 5.66
N ASP A 353 -32.73 -5.80 6.76
CA ASP A 353 -32.42 -7.18 7.10
C ASP A 353 -33.18 -8.17 6.20
N LYS A 354 -32.76 -9.44 6.17
CA LYS A 354 -33.38 -10.45 5.30
C LYS A 354 -34.86 -10.70 5.59
N GLU A 355 -35.29 -10.45 6.82
CA GLU A 355 -36.67 -10.65 7.29
C GLU A 355 -37.55 -9.42 7.10
N ASP A 356 -36.94 -8.29 6.77
CA ASP A 356 -37.62 -7.02 6.64
C ASP A 356 -38.45 -6.94 5.36
N ARG A 357 -39.66 -6.41 5.50
CA ARG A 357 -40.53 -6.14 4.36
C ARG A 357 -40.42 -4.68 3.95
N ILE A 358 -40.08 -4.45 2.68
CA ILE A 358 -39.97 -3.12 2.09
C ILE A 358 -41.35 -2.63 1.66
N SER A 359 -41.68 -1.39 2.00
CA SER A 359 -42.93 -0.75 1.59
C SER A 359 -43.09 -0.78 0.08
N ARG A 360 -44.30 -1.10 -0.39
CA ARG A 360 -44.64 -1.10 -1.82
C ARG A 360 -44.88 0.31 -2.39
N LYS A 361 -44.96 1.34 -1.53
CA LYS A 361 -45.19 2.72 -1.97
C LYS A 361 -44.00 3.21 -2.80
N ASN A 362 -44.28 3.80 -3.95
CA ASN A 362 -43.29 4.42 -4.85
C ASN A 362 -42.17 3.51 -5.37
N GLN A 363 -42.30 2.17 -5.25
CA GLN A 363 -41.28 1.23 -5.74
C GLN A 363 -40.97 1.41 -7.23
N GLU A 364 -41.93 1.88 -8.02
CA GLU A 364 -41.76 2.18 -9.45
C GLU A 364 -40.66 3.22 -9.73
N TYR A 365 -40.38 4.13 -8.78
CA TYR A 365 -39.30 5.11 -8.89
C TYR A 365 -37.91 4.47 -8.65
N TYR A 366 -37.85 3.43 -7.83
CA TYR A 366 -36.62 2.76 -7.41
C TYR A 366 -36.31 1.57 -8.34
N ALA A 367 -36.20 1.84 -9.64
CA ALA A 367 -35.88 0.82 -10.63
C ALA A 367 -34.56 0.10 -10.29
N ARG A 368 -34.52 -1.23 -10.47
CA ARG A 368 -33.37 -2.10 -10.12
C ARG A 368 -33.07 -2.18 -8.61
N LEU A 369 -34.04 -1.88 -7.74
CA LEU A 369 -33.88 -1.99 -6.27
C LEU A 369 -33.27 -3.32 -5.82
N ASN A 370 -33.77 -4.45 -6.33
CA ASN A 370 -33.26 -5.77 -5.95
C ASN A 370 -31.78 -5.97 -6.30
N GLU A 371 -31.33 -5.43 -7.45
CA GLU A 371 -29.93 -5.48 -7.85
C GLU A 371 -29.07 -4.59 -6.96
N ALA A 372 -29.55 -3.37 -6.66
CA ALA A 372 -28.87 -2.44 -5.77
C ALA A 372 -28.75 -3.00 -4.34
N LEU A 373 -29.79 -3.64 -3.80
CA LEU A 373 -29.75 -4.28 -2.48
C LEU A 373 -28.77 -5.45 -2.45
N LYS A 374 -28.80 -6.32 -3.49
CA LYS A 374 -27.85 -7.42 -3.62
C LYS A 374 -26.42 -6.92 -3.69
N TRP A 375 -26.16 -5.90 -4.52
CA TRP A 375 -24.86 -5.26 -4.62
C TRP A 375 -24.46 -4.62 -3.30
N GLY A 376 -25.38 -3.91 -2.64
CA GLY A 376 -25.15 -3.21 -1.38
C GLY A 376 -24.76 -4.14 -0.24
N HIS A 377 -25.43 -5.29 -0.08
CA HIS A 377 -25.01 -6.31 0.90
C HIS A 377 -23.63 -6.88 0.58
N SER A 378 -23.35 -7.18 -0.70
CA SER A 378 -22.03 -7.64 -1.12
C SER A 378 -20.95 -6.59 -0.82
N HIS A 379 -21.24 -5.33 -1.10
CA HIS A 379 -20.33 -4.22 -0.89
C HIS A 379 -20.05 -4.00 0.60
N ARG A 380 -21.09 -3.96 1.45
CA ARG A 380 -20.94 -3.85 2.92
C ARG A 380 -20.03 -4.97 3.46
N ASN A 381 -20.28 -6.22 3.08
CA ASN A 381 -19.44 -7.35 3.48
C ASN A 381 -17.99 -7.19 3.01
N GLN A 382 -17.75 -6.68 1.80
CA GLN A 382 -16.39 -6.43 1.29
C GLN A 382 -15.67 -5.34 2.11
N VAL A 383 -16.34 -4.24 2.44
CA VAL A 383 -15.77 -3.18 3.29
C VAL A 383 -15.50 -3.70 4.69
N GLU A 384 -16.45 -4.39 5.31
CA GLU A 384 -16.27 -4.97 6.65
C GLU A 384 -15.10 -5.95 6.69
N ASN A 385 -15.00 -6.87 5.71
CA ASN A 385 -13.89 -7.82 5.61
C ASN A 385 -12.53 -7.13 5.47
N LEU A 386 -12.46 -6.05 4.67
CA LEU A 386 -11.24 -5.26 4.52
C LEU A 386 -10.88 -4.56 5.84
N LEU A 387 -11.86 -3.92 6.48
CA LEU A 387 -11.63 -3.15 7.70
C LEU A 387 -11.36 -4.05 8.91
N HIS A 388 -11.84 -5.30 8.94
CA HIS A 388 -11.53 -6.28 10.00
C HIS A 388 -10.02 -6.49 10.21
N GLN A 389 -9.18 -6.11 9.23
CA GLN A 389 -7.72 -6.15 9.35
C GLN A 389 -7.14 -5.02 10.23
N ALA A 390 -7.92 -3.97 10.50
CA ALA A 390 -7.56 -2.88 11.41
C ALA A 390 -8.19 -3.11 12.80
N PRO A 391 -7.65 -2.52 13.89
CA PRO A 391 -8.30 -2.50 15.20
C PRO A 391 -9.70 -1.87 15.13
N GLN A 392 -10.64 -2.34 15.94
CA GLN A 392 -11.98 -1.73 16.05
C GLN A 392 -11.94 -0.51 16.98
N THR A 393 -12.53 0.59 16.54
CA THR A 393 -12.66 1.85 17.28
C THR A 393 -13.96 2.55 16.84
N PRO A 394 -14.55 3.43 17.67
CA PRO A 394 -15.76 4.16 17.30
C PRO A 394 -15.58 5.06 16.04
N LEU A 395 -14.40 5.64 15.86
CA LEU A 395 -14.08 6.45 14.68
C LEU A 395 -14.04 5.59 13.42
N ARG A 396 -13.40 4.41 13.48
CA ARG A 396 -13.38 3.45 12.38
C ARG A 396 -14.79 3.01 12.00
N ASP A 397 -15.66 2.72 12.97
CA ASP A 397 -17.04 2.29 12.70
C ASP A 397 -17.82 3.40 11.99
N GLY A 398 -17.65 4.65 12.42
CA GLY A 398 -18.20 5.82 11.73
C GLY A 398 -17.70 5.98 10.30
N ILE A 399 -16.38 5.84 10.07
CA ILE A 399 -15.79 5.92 8.72
C ILE A 399 -16.22 4.72 7.87
N SER A 400 -16.37 3.54 8.47
CA SER A 400 -16.86 2.33 7.79
C SER A 400 -18.24 2.56 7.21
N GLU A 401 -19.18 3.08 8.01
CA GLU A 401 -20.53 3.39 7.53
C GLU A 401 -20.50 4.45 6.42
N MET A 402 -19.69 5.50 6.57
CA MET A 402 -19.50 6.50 5.50
C MET A 402 -18.93 5.88 4.22
N THR A 403 -18.00 4.93 4.34
CA THR A 403 -17.38 4.22 3.20
C THR A 403 -18.41 3.39 2.46
N VAL A 404 -19.30 2.72 3.21
CA VAL A 404 -20.40 1.91 2.67
C VAL A 404 -21.45 2.80 1.99
N GLN A 405 -21.88 3.89 2.63
CA GLN A 405 -22.82 4.85 2.06
C GLN A 405 -22.27 5.51 0.78
N LEU A 406 -20.99 5.87 0.76
CA LEU A 406 -20.34 6.38 -0.44
C LEU A 406 -20.34 5.34 -1.57
N GLY A 407 -20.14 4.06 -1.24
CA GLY A 407 -20.27 2.95 -2.19
C GLY A 407 -21.66 2.87 -2.81
N TYR A 408 -22.72 2.95 -1.98
CA TYR A 408 -24.10 3.00 -2.48
C TYR A 408 -24.33 4.16 -3.43
N PHE A 409 -23.82 5.34 -3.09
CA PHE A 409 -23.93 6.51 -3.92
C PHE A 409 -23.13 6.38 -5.23
N ILE A 410 -21.94 5.77 -5.23
CA ILE A 410 -21.17 5.48 -6.44
C ILE A 410 -21.98 4.60 -7.40
N TYR A 411 -22.54 3.50 -6.91
CA TYR A 411 -23.38 2.59 -7.71
C TYR A 411 -24.59 3.32 -8.32
N ALA A 412 -25.24 4.17 -7.53
CA ALA A 412 -26.34 5.01 -7.97
C ALA A 412 -25.92 6.04 -9.04
N ALA A 413 -24.78 6.72 -8.85
CA ALA A 413 -24.25 7.71 -9.77
C ALA A 413 -23.85 7.08 -11.11
N GLU A 414 -23.24 5.90 -11.10
CA GLU A 414 -22.91 5.15 -12.32
C GLU A 414 -24.17 4.79 -13.11
N SER A 415 -25.19 4.25 -12.43
CA SER A 415 -26.48 3.94 -13.05
C SER A 415 -27.15 5.19 -13.64
N PHE A 416 -27.12 6.31 -12.90
CA PHE A 416 -27.66 7.59 -13.35
C PHE A 416 -26.92 8.14 -14.57
N PHE A 417 -25.59 8.04 -14.62
CA PHE A 417 -24.82 8.47 -15.78
C PHE A 417 -24.96 7.53 -16.98
N GLU A 418 -25.17 6.23 -16.79
CA GLU A 418 -25.45 5.30 -17.89
C GLU A 418 -26.73 5.68 -18.64
N VAL A 419 -27.79 6.03 -17.90
CA VAL A 419 -29.07 6.47 -18.50
C VAL A 419 -28.92 7.81 -19.20
N ASN A 420 -28.21 8.78 -18.60
CA ASN A 420 -28.06 10.12 -19.17
C ASN A 420 -27.06 10.18 -20.35
N SER A 421 -26.03 9.34 -20.36
CA SER A 421 -25.00 9.33 -21.42
C SER A 421 -25.52 8.79 -22.75
N LYS A 422 -26.45 7.82 -22.74
CA LYS A 422 -27.15 7.32 -23.95
C LYS A 422 -27.84 8.45 -24.74
N ASN A 423 -28.15 9.56 -24.08
CA ASN A 423 -28.84 10.70 -24.70
C ASN A 423 -27.90 11.83 -25.16
N ASN A 424 -26.64 11.90 -24.70
CA ASN A 424 -25.81 13.12 -24.80
C ASN A 424 -24.38 12.93 -25.34
N GLY A 425 -23.92 11.72 -25.68
CA GLY A 425 -22.71 11.47 -26.47
C GLY A 425 -21.35 11.91 -25.89
N ASN A 426 -21.29 12.50 -24.69
CA ASN A 426 -20.08 13.12 -24.14
C ASN A 426 -19.59 12.48 -22.82
N ASN A 427 -19.21 11.20 -22.87
CA ASN A 427 -18.91 10.35 -21.69
C ASN A 427 -17.67 10.75 -20.86
N GLY A 428 -16.98 11.84 -21.21
CA GLY A 428 -15.72 12.22 -20.56
C GLY A 428 -15.91 12.82 -19.16
N VAL A 429 -16.95 13.66 -18.99
CA VAL A 429 -17.15 14.44 -17.76
C VAL A 429 -17.80 13.58 -16.66
N GLU A 430 -18.68 12.65 -17.04
CA GLU A 430 -19.27 11.66 -16.13
C GLU A 430 -18.17 10.74 -15.56
N LYS A 431 -17.23 10.29 -16.40
CA LYS A 431 -16.07 9.51 -15.95
C LYS A 431 -15.22 10.26 -14.93
N GLU A 432 -15.09 11.59 -15.06
CA GLU A 432 -14.38 12.40 -14.08
C GLU A 432 -15.13 12.55 -12.75
N ALA A 433 -16.46 12.63 -12.78
CA ALA A 433 -17.28 12.63 -11.57
C ALA A 433 -17.17 11.29 -10.83
N ILE A 434 -17.28 10.16 -11.54
CA ILE A 434 -17.06 8.82 -10.97
C ILE A 434 -15.64 8.66 -10.43
N LYS A 435 -14.63 9.17 -11.15
CA LYS A 435 -13.24 9.17 -10.68
C LYS A 435 -13.09 9.94 -9.35
N LEU A 436 -13.70 11.13 -9.23
CA LEU A 436 -13.69 11.92 -8.00
C LEU A 436 -14.28 11.11 -6.83
N LEU A 437 -15.40 10.43 -7.06
CA LEU A 437 -16.05 9.58 -6.05
C LEU A 437 -15.16 8.41 -5.61
N LYS A 438 -14.54 7.70 -6.56
CA LYS A 438 -13.65 6.57 -6.25
C LYS A 438 -12.36 7.00 -5.56
N GLU A 439 -11.87 8.22 -5.83
CA GLU A 439 -10.75 8.80 -5.09
C GLU A 439 -11.15 9.16 -3.65
N ALA A 440 -12.36 9.70 -3.43
CA ALA A 440 -12.90 9.93 -2.10
C ALA A 440 -13.13 8.61 -1.33
N TRP A 441 -13.52 7.56 -2.03
CA TRP A 441 -13.71 6.22 -1.45
C TRP A 441 -12.41 5.63 -0.93
N GLN A 442 -11.36 5.70 -1.75
CA GLN A 442 -10.01 5.33 -1.36
C GLN A 442 -9.52 6.14 -0.15
N HIS A 443 -9.88 7.42 -0.06
CA HIS A 443 -9.54 8.27 1.09
C HIS A 443 -10.19 7.77 2.39
N LEU A 444 -11.50 7.48 2.38
CA LEU A 444 -12.21 6.98 3.56
C LEU A 444 -11.64 5.63 4.03
N ILE A 445 -11.38 4.70 3.10
CA ILE A 445 -10.76 3.40 3.42
C ILE A 445 -9.40 3.61 4.08
N ARG A 446 -8.56 4.50 3.52
CA ARG A 446 -7.27 4.83 4.11
C ARG A 446 -7.41 5.38 5.53
N LEU A 447 -8.37 6.28 5.76
CA LEU A 447 -8.61 6.82 7.10
C LEU A 447 -9.01 5.72 8.10
N ALA A 448 -9.96 4.85 7.72
CA ALA A 448 -10.40 3.74 8.57
C ALA A 448 -9.27 2.74 8.87
N MET A 449 -8.40 2.48 7.89
CA MET A 449 -7.32 1.50 8.03
C MET A 449 -6.10 2.05 8.80
N MET A 450 -5.82 3.36 8.70
CA MET A 450 -4.65 3.98 9.33
C MET A 450 -4.91 4.52 10.75
N GLU A 451 -6.15 4.50 11.24
CA GLU A 451 -6.52 5.18 12.49
C GLU A 451 -5.65 4.79 13.69
N HIS A 452 -5.37 3.51 13.89
CA HIS A 452 -4.53 3.05 15.00
C HIS A 452 -3.12 3.64 14.97
N GLN A 453 -2.57 3.94 13.79
CA GLN A 453 -1.28 4.62 13.63
C GLN A 453 -1.36 6.12 13.91
N ILE A 454 -2.56 6.70 13.82
CA ILE A 454 -2.87 8.08 14.18
C ILE A 454 -3.03 8.18 15.71
N ALA A 455 -3.79 7.26 16.30
CA ALA A 455 -4.08 7.21 17.73
C ALA A 455 -2.86 6.83 18.60
N SER A 456 -1.95 5.99 18.10
CA SER A 456 -0.73 5.61 18.82
C SER A 456 0.30 6.74 18.93
N ARG A 457 0.16 7.79 18.12
CA ARG A 457 0.88 9.05 18.30
C ARG A 457 0.09 9.83 19.35
N LYS A 458 0.73 10.34 20.41
CA LYS A 458 0.15 11.10 21.56
C LYS A 458 -0.70 12.32 21.13
N THR A 459 -1.75 12.10 20.37
CA THR A 459 -2.61 13.05 19.66
C THR A 459 -4.05 12.57 19.75
N GLU A 460 -4.44 12.06 20.93
CA GLU A 460 -5.83 11.69 21.26
C GLU A 460 -6.82 12.85 21.08
N ARG A 461 -6.34 14.12 20.98
CA ARG A 461 -7.19 15.31 20.84
C ARG A 461 -7.71 15.63 19.43
N ILE A 462 -7.35 14.87 18.38
CA ILE A 462 -7.65 15.25 16.97
C ILE A 462 -8.78 14.41 16.35
N ALA A 463 -9.11 13.24 16.91
CA ALA A 463 -10.09 12.32 16.32
C ALA A 463 -11.54 12.86 16.28
N GLU A 464 -12.03 13.48 17.38
CA GLU A 464 -13.38 14.07 17.46
C GLU A 464 -13.59 15.26 16.52
N PRO A 465 -12.68 16.26 16.46
CA PRO A 465 -12.79 17.36 15.50
C PRO A 465 -12.81 16.89 14.04
N TYR A 466 -12.07 15.81 13.71
CA TYR A 466 -12.02 15.27 12.36
C TYR A 466 -13.36 14.64 11.93
N LEU A 467 -14.05 13.96 12.86
CA LEU A 467 -15.41 13.44 12.65
C LEU A 467 -16.44 14.57 12.51
N MET A 468 -16.32 15.64 13.31
CA MET A 468 -17.15 16.84 13.18
C MET A 468 -16.91 17.60 11.86
N LEU A 469 -15.66 17.62 11.38
CA LEU A 469 -15.28 18.19 10.08
C LEU A 469 -15.85 17.38 8.90
N LEU A 470 -15.91 16.05 9.03
CA LEU A 470 -16.47 15.15 8.01
C LEU A 470 -18.01 15.11 8.01
N LYS A 471 -18.67 15.40 9.13
CA LYS A 471 -20.15 15.42 9.24
C LYS A 471 -20.78 16.82 9.11
N GLY A 472 -20.00 17.82 8.71
CA GLY A 472 -20.56 19.12 8.32
C GLY A 472 -20.96 20.03 9.48
N GLY A 473 -20.06 20.21 10.47
CA GLY A 473 -20.07 21.45 11.25
C GLY A 473 -20.14 22.70 10.36
N PRO A 474 -20.57 23.87 10.88
CA PRO A 474 -20.86 25.06 10.09
C PRO A 474 -19.72 25.39 9.12
N SER A 475 -20.11 25.64 7.87
CA SER A 475 -19.27 25.97 6.70
C SER A 475 -17.95 26.66 7.06
N LEU A 476 -16.88 25.89 7.25
CA LEU A 476 -15.51 26.40 7.21
C LEU A 476 -15.09 26.50 5.75
N GLU A 477 -15.02 27.74 5.23
CA GLU A 477 -14.38 28.00 3.94
C GLU A 477 -12.87 27.73 4.06
N PHE A 478 -12.43 26.56 3.61
CA PHE A 478 -11.01 26.21 3.61
C PHE A 478 -10.23 27.03 2.57
N GLY A 479 -9.31 27.87 3.04
CA GLY A 479 -8.29 28.55 2.25
C GLY A 479 -7.08 27.66 1.90
N PRO A 480 -6.12 28.14 1.08
CA PRO A 480 -4.95 27.39 0.60
C PRO A 480 -3.99 26.87 1.69
N SER A 481 -4.14 27.33 2.93
CA SER A 481 -3.23 27.10 4.06
C SER A 481 -3.69 26.03 5.05
N THR A 482 -4.61 25.14 4.66
CA THR A 482 -5.02 24.06 5.58
C THR A 482 -3.86 23.06 5.75
N PRO A 483 -3.34 22.81 6.96
CA PRO A 483 -2.20 21.94 7.15
C PRO A 483 -2.58 20.53 6.70
N TYR A 484 -1.86 20.06 5.68
CA TYR A 484 -1.92 18.67 5.26
C TYR A 484 -1.51 17.82 6.46
N LEU A 485 -2.40 16.94 6.90
CA LEU A 485 -1.99 15.79 7.71
C LEU A 485 -1.25 14.84 6.76
N THR A 486 -0.01 15.21 6.42
CA THR A 486 0.95 14.31 5.81
C THR A 486 1.25 13.30 6.90
N LEU A 487 0.52 12.18 6.87
CA LEU A 487 0.81 11.00 7.68
C LEU A 487 2.17 10.44 7.23
N ILE A 488 3.26 11.09 7.66
CA ILE A 488 4.60 10.55 7.57
C ILE A 488 4.63 9.44 8.62
N SER A 489 4.72 8.18 8.20
CA SER A 489 4.94 7.03 9.07
C SER A 489 6.23 7.25 9.88
N GLY A 490 6.12 7.50 11.18
CA GLY A 490 7.27 7.59 12.07
C GLY A 490 7.03 6.67 13.25
N GLN A 491 7.63 5.49 13.24
CA GLN A 491 7.99 4.84 14.49
C GLN A 491 9.20 5.58 15.07
N GLU A 492 9.21 5.69 16.39
CA GLU A 492 10.19 6.40 17.22
C GLU A 492 11.63 6.29 16.69
N GLY A 493 12.24 7.44 16.42
CA GLY A 493 13.70 7.57 16.26
C GLY A 493 14.31 7.26 14.88
N ARG A 494 13.53 6.95 13.84
CA ARG A 494 14.04 6.88 12.45
C ARG A 494 13.19 7.75 11.53
N VAL A 495 13.84 8.57 10.70
CA VAL A 495 13.19 9.28 9.58
C VAL A 495 12.65 8.23 8.60
N VAL A 496 11.37 7.90 8.73
CA VAL A 496 10.68 6.79 8.02
C VAL A 496 9.61 7.36 7.10
N GLY A 497 9.85 8.52 6.47
CA GLY A 497 8.98 9.04 5.44
C GLY A 497 9.21 8.32 4.10
N GLY A 498 8.43 7.29 3.79
CA GLY A 498 8.36 6.76 2.43
C GLY A 498 7.93 5.30 2.33
N ILE A 499 7.40 4.95 1.16
CA ILE A 499 6.85 3.63 0.83
C ILE A 499 7.97 2.61 0.69
N ASP A 500 7.84 1.47 1.38
CA ASP A 500 8.69 0.30 1.18
C ASP A 500 7.98 -0.73 0.28
N LEU A 501 8.56 -1.04 -0.87
CA LEU A 501 8.02 -2.03 -1.81
C LEU A 501 8.62 -3.44 -1.64
N SER A 502 9.68 -3.57 -0.83
CA SER A 502 10.47 -4.80 -0.67
C SER A 502 9.83 -5.86 0.22
N GLY A 503 8.79 -5.50 0.98
CA GLY A 503 8.03 -6.40 1.86
C GLY A 503 6.75 -6.97 1.25
N SER A 504 6.46 -6.63 -0.01
CA SER A 504 5.19 -7.01 -0.65
C SER A 504 5.33 -8.32 -1.45
N SER A 505 4.47 -9.30 -1.16
CA SER A 505 4.34 -10.51 -1.96
C SER A 505 3.08 -10.40 -2.83
N ALA A 506 3.21 -10.74 -4.12
CA ALA A 506 2.09 -10.85 -5.03
C ALA A 506 1.68 -12.33 -5.13
N VAL A 507 0.49 -12.69 -4.64
CA VAL A 507 -0.02 -14.06 -4.68
C VAL A 507 -1.08 -14.18 -5.78
N SER A 508 -0.98 -15.21 -6.61
CA SER A 508 -1.95 -15.47 -7.69
C SER A 508 -3.19 -16.19 -7.16
N GLY A 509 -4.36 -15.90 -7.74
CA GLY A 509 -5.63 -16.56 -7.42
C GLY A 509 -5.65 -18.07 -7.67
N ASN A 510 -4.78 -18.58 -8.54
CA ASN A 510 -4.73 -20.01 -8.91
C ASN A 510 -3.61 -20.78 -8.18
N GLN A 511 -3.31 -20.37 -6.95
CA GLN A 511 -2.36 -21.04 -6.06
C GLN A 511 -3.07 -21.60 -4.82
N GLY A 512 -4.16 -22.34 -5.00
CA GLY A 512 -4.93 -22.98 -3.95
C GLY A 512 -4.08 -23.84 -3.01
N GLU A 513 -4.74 -24.55 -2.09
CA GLU A 513 -4.09 -25.47 -1.16
C GLU A 513 -3.52 -26.66 -1.95
N GLN A 514 -2.32 -26.53 -2.53
CA GLN A 514 -1.64 -27.68 -3.11
C GLN A 514 -1.19 -28.62 -2.00
N PRO A 515 -1.48 -29.92 -2.10
CA PRO A 515 -0.70 -30.90 -1.38
C PRO A 515 0.75 -30.80 -1.84
N GLU A 516 1.63 -30.92 -0.87
CA GLU A 516 3.06 -30.64 -0.88
C GLU A 516 3.93 -31.52 -1.82
N GLY A 517 3.37 -32.13 -2.88
CA GLY A 517 4.06 -33.09 -3.76
C GLY A 517 4.04 -32.69 -5.25
N MET A 518 5.21 -32.63 -5.88
CA MET A 518 5.40 -32.24 -7.28
C MET A 518 5.58 -33.44 -8.23
N GLY A 519 4.61 -33.72 -9.12
CA GLY A 519 4.81 -34.60 -10.30
C GLY A 519 5.21 -33.83 -11.57
N GLY A 520 6.14 -34.37 -12.38
CA GLY A 520 6.51 -33.94 -13.75
C GLY A 520 5.88 -34.83 -14.85
N PRO A 521 6.41 -34.93 -16.09
CA PRO A 521 7.18 -34.00 -16.93
C PRO A 521 6.37 -33.41 -18.13
N ALA A 522 7.04 -32.57 -18.92
CA ALA A 522 6.55 -31.62 -19.95
C ALA A 522 6.32 -32.20 -21.35
N ASP A 523 5.76 -31.39 -22.28
CA ASP A 523 6.27 -31.21 -23.66
C ASP A 523 5.74 -29.92 -24.35
N ASP A 524 6.69 -29.24 -25.04
CA ASP A 524 6.69 -28.35 -26.21
C ASP A 524 5.71 -27.18 -26.41
N PHE A 525 6.23 -25.93 -26.53
CA PHE A 525 5.84 -24.91 -27.53
C PHE A 525 6.92 -23.80 -27.72
N PRO A 526 6.96 -23.08 -28.87
CA PRO A 526 8.10 -22.31 -29.36
C PRO A 526 8.09 -20.82 -29.00
N VAL A 527 9.30 -20.26 -29.09
CA VAL A 527 9.71 -18.88 -28.80
C VAL A 527 9.21 -17.89 -29.87
N ILE A 528 8.67 -16.74 -29.43
CA ILE A 528 8.39 -15.56 -30.27
C ILE A 528 9.32 -14.42 -29.83
N ASP A 529 10.05 -13.88 -30.80
CA ASP A 529 10.97 -12.75 -30.70
C ASP A 529 10.21 -11.42 -30.79
N LEU A 530 10.50 -10.49 -29.87
CA LEU A 530 9.96 -9.13 -29.84
C LEU A 530 11.10 -8.16 -29.50
N SER A 531 11.96 -7.89 -30.50
CA SER A 531 12.89 -6.77 -30.49
C SER A 531 12.26 -5.56 -31.19
N GLY A 532 12.09 -4.47 -30.44
CA GLY A 532 11.57 -3.20 -30.93
C GLY A 532 11.78 -2.11 -29.89
N GLU A 533 12.99 -1.55 -29.88
CA GLU A 533 13.38 -0.39 -29.06
C GLU A 533 13.05 0.91 -29.80
N GLU A 534 12.43 1.87 -29.10
CA GLU A 534 12.42 3.28 -29.48
C GLU A 534 13.02 4.11 -28.33
N GLU A 535 14.15 4.75 -28.62
CA GLU A 535 14.83 5.73 -27.78
C GLU A 535 14.11 7.08 -27.82
N VAL A 536 13.98 7.73 -26.67
CA VAL A 536 13.64 9.16 -26.58
C VAL A 536 14.71 9.84 -25.75
N SER A 537 15.53 10.64 -26.43
CA SER A 537 16.53 11.54 -25.87
C SER A 537 15.86 12.75 -25.21
N GLY A 538 16.41 13.19 -24.08
CA GLY A 538 16.05 14.43 -23.40
C GLY A 538 17.31 15.03 -22.81
N GLU A 539 17.68 16.20 -23.34
CA GLU A 539 18.89 16.96 -23.01
C GLU A 539 18.84 17.53 -21.58
N GLU A 540 19.98 17.44 -20.89
CA GLU A 540 20.28 18.07 -19.60
C GLU A 540 20.54 19.57 -19.80
N GLU A 541 19.85 20.42 -19.04
CA GLU A 541 20.22 21.82 -18.86
C GLU A 541 20.80 22.02 -17.46
N ASP A 542 22.10 22.32 -17.42
CA ASP A 542 22.86 22.79 -16.26
C ASP A 542 22.52 24.26 -15.94
N PHE A 543 22.17 24.55 -14.69
CA PHE A 543 22.05 25.90 -14.15
C PHE A 543 22.55 25.97 -12.70
N PRO A 544 22.95 27.16 -12.23
CA PRO A 544 24.18 27.38 -11.50
C PRO A 544 24.05 27.17 -10.00
N VAL A 545 25.22 26.98 -9.38
CA VAL A 545 25.44 26.90 -7.94
C VAL A 545 24.88 28.15 -7.25
N ILE A 546 23.88 27.96 -6.38
CA ILE A 546 23.37 28.99 -5.46
C ILE A 546 24.12 28.85 -4.15
N ASP A 547 24.76 29.94 -3.74
CA ASP A 547 25.60 30.08 -2.56
C ASP A 547 24.72 30.13 -1.29
N LEU A 548 24.92 29.15 -0.39
CA LEU A 548 24.26 29.03 0.91
C LEU A 548 25.17 29.51 2.04
N SER A 549 25.93 30.59 1.83
CA SER A 549 26.77 31.21 2.85
C SER A 549 25.93 32.10 3.78
N GLY A 550 25.14 31.53 4.69
CA GLY A 550 24.36 32.36 5.62
C GLY A 550 23.63 31.73 6.80
N GLY A 551 23.82 30.45 7.15
CA GLY A 551 23.19 29.86 8.34
C GLY A 551 24.11 28.88 9.08
N ASP A 552 24.08 28.92 10.41
CA ASP A 552 24.84 27.99 11.27
C ASP A 552 24.36 26.53 11.06
N GLU A 553 25.27 25.61 10.71
CA GLU A 553 24.99 24.22 10.30
C GLU A 553 24.24 23.36 11.35
N ASP A 554 24.07 23.82 12.59
CA ASP A 554 23.40 23.07 13.66
C ASP A 554 21.86 23.22 13.67
N ASP A 555 21.29 24.27 13.08
CA ASP A 555 19.85 24.59 13.21
C ASP A 555 18.94 23.75 12.28
N PHE A 556 19.37 23.38 11.07
CA PHE A 556 18.62 22.47 10.19
C PHE A 556 18.58 21.01 10.71
N ASN A 557 19.37 20.70 11.74
CA ASN A 557 19.31 19.42 12.45
C ASN A 557 18.36 19.47 13.66
N ASN A 558 17.79 20.64 13.99
CA ASN A 558 16.82 20.78 15.05
C ASN A 558 15.38 20.60 14.49
N PRO A 559 14.64 19.55 14.91
CA PRO A 559 13.29 19.29 14.42
C PRO A 559 12.28 20.39 14.81
N GLU A 560 12.55 21.14 15.88
CA GLU A 560 11.72 22.29 16.28
C GLU A 560 11.90 23.45 15.30
N TYR A 561 13.13 23.68 14.85
CA TYR A 561 13.47 24.63 13.79
C TYR A 561 12.79 24.26 12.46
N LEU A 562 12.98 23.03 11.96
CA LEU A 562 12.39 22.61 10.67
C LEU A 562 10.86 22.65 10.67
N ASN A 563 10.22 22.21 11.76
CA ASN A 563 8.76 22.23 11.85
C ASN A 563 8.21 23.66 11.85
N ALA A 564 8.86 24.55 12.60
CA ALA A 564 8.49 25.94 12.63
C ALA A 564 8.80 26.65 11.31
N TYR A 565 9.89 26.29 10.63
CA TYR A 565 10.27 26.73 9.29
C TYR A 565 9.21 26.38 8.25
N PHE A 566 8.81 25.12 8.12
CA PHE A 566 7.79 24.75 7.14
C PHE A 566 6.41 25.34 7.47
N TYR A 567 6.09 25.47 8.75
CA TYR A 567 4.86 26.12 9.21
C TYR A 567 4.84 27.60 8.83
N ALA A 568 5.93 28.31 9.08
CA ALA A 568 6.03 29.73 8.79
C ALA A 568 6.19 30.02 7.29
N TYR A 569 6.91 29.18 6.55
CA TYR A 569 7.01 29.21 5.09
C TYR A 569 5.63 29.12 4.44
N SER A 570 4.84 28.11 4.82
CA SER A 570 3.47 27.94 4.33
C SER A 570 2.55 29.11 4.72
N SER A 571 2.81 29.73 5.88
CA SER A 571 2.03 30.87 6.39
C SER A 571 2.40 32.17 5.68
N ALA A 572 3.69 32.38 5.43
CA ALA A 572 4.24 33.52 4.71
C ALA A 572 3.82 33.53 3.24
N LEU A 573 3.73 32.36 2.60
CA LEU A 573 3.24 32.23 1.23
C LEU A 573 1.82 32.80 1.08
N LEU A 574 0.98 32.53 2.08
CA LEU A 574 -0.40 32.98 2.09
C LEU A 574 -0.51 34.46 2.46
N ILE A 575 0.21 34.89 3.50
CA ILE A 575 0.05 36.23 4.09
C ILE A 575 0.75 37.29 3.24
N GLY A 576 1.93 36.99 2.69
CA GLY A 576 2.59 37.87 1.72
C GLY A 576 1.71 38.11 0.49
N TRP A 577 1.13 37.04 -0.07
CA TRP A 577 0.24 37.15 -1.22
C TRP A 577 -1.03 37.97 -0.95
N LEU A 578 -1.61 37.83 0.25
CA LEU A 578 -2.79 38.59 0.68
C LEU A 578 -2.48 40.06 0.97
N ALA A 579 -1.40 40.36 1.70
CA ALA A 579 -0.99 41.72 2.01
C ALA A 579 -0.72 42.52 0.72
N ALA A 580 -0.04 41.92 -0.25
CA ALA A 580 0.20 42.51 -1.56
C ALA A 580 -1.08 42.72 -2.38
N TRP A 581 -2.01 41.77 -2.33
CA TRP A 581 -3.30 41.89 -3.02
C TRP A 581 -4.13 43.05 -2.47
N GLU A 582 -4.19 43.19 -1.15
CA GLU A 582 -4.91 44.27 -0.45
C GLU A 582 -4.15 45.61 -0.52
N GLY A 583 -2.85 45.56 -0.82
CA GLY A 583 -1.97 46.73 -0.86
C GLY A 583 -1.65 47.27 0.51
N MET A 584 -1.59 46.38 1.51
CA MET A 584 -1.09 46.69 2.84
C MET A 584 0.41 46.89 2.75
N GLU A 585 0.95 47.85 3.51
CA GLU A 585 2.40 47.99 3.61
C GLU A 585 3.00 46.75 4.29
N TYR A 586 4.21 46.39 3.86
CA TYR A 586 4.97 45.29 4.41
C TYR A 586 5.22 45.53 5.91
N ASP A 587 4.69 44.65 6.76
CA ASP A 587 4.87 44.70 8.21
C ASP A 587 5.50 43.38 8.69
N ASP A 588 6.79 43.45 8.98
CA ASP A 588 7.61 42.34 9.47
C ASP A 588 7.32 41.94 10.92
N SER A 589 6.42 42.63 11.61
CA SER A 589 6.06 42.31 13.00
C SER A 589 4.76 41.49 13.13
N ALA A 590 4.05 41.28 12.02
CA ALA A 590 2.70 40.71 12.01
C ALA A 590 2.62 39.22 12.46
N TYR A 591 3.74 38.54 12.65
CA TYR A 591 3.77 37.11 13.01
C TYR A 591 4.07 36.80 14.49
N HIS A 592 4.31 37.82 15.32
CA HIS A 592 4.52 37.62 16.75
C HIS A 592 3.19 37.49 17.48
N GLY A 593 2.72 36.25 17.62
CA GLY A 593 1.57 35.89 18.44
C GLY A 593 1.91 34.81 19.46
N ASP A 594 0.93 34.45 20.31
CA ASP A 594 1.09 33.47 21.39
C ASP A 594 1.70 32.14 20.92
N PHE A 595 1.48 31.73 19.66
CA PHE A 595 2.10 30.55 19.06
C PHE A 595 3.61 30.71 18.87
N TYR A 596 4.05 31.82 18.25
CA TYR A 596 5.47 32.12 18.08
C TYR A 596 6.16 32.21 19.45
N GLU A 597 5.54 32.88 20.44
CA GLU A 597 6.10 33.00 21.78
C GLU A 597 6.20 31.68 22.56
N SER A 598 5.35 30.72 22.22
CA SER A 598 5.36 29.37 22.80
C SER A 598 6.40 28.42 22.20
N LEU A 599 7.02 28.80 21.07
CA LEU A 599 8.05 27.96 20.45
C LEU A 599 9.35 28.00 21.25
N PRO A 600 10.09 26.87 21.34
CA PRO A 600 11.46 26.88 21.83
C PRO A 600 12.35 27.70 20.88
N GLU A 601 13.49 28.17 21.35
CA GLU A 601 14.35 29.13 20.61
C GLU A 601 14.70 28.69 19.19
N ALA A 602 14.98 27.40 18.97
CA ALA A 602 15.21 26.88 17.63
C ALA A 602 13.95 26.90 16.76
N GLY A 603 12.78 26.64 17.34
CA GLY A 603 11.49 26.81 16.67
C GLY A 603 11.17 28.28 16.36
N LYS A 604 11.49 29.22 17.24
CA LYS A 604 11.35 30.66 16.94
C LYS A 604 12.21 31.07 15.74
N ARG A 605 13.49 30.67 15.74
CA ARG A 605 14.39 30.89 14.59
C ARG A 605 13.88 30.24 13.30
N GLY A 606 13.46 28.98 13.38
CA GLY A 606 12.88 28.28 12.24
C GLY A 606 11.64 28.98 11.70
N PHE A 607 10.76 29.43 12.60
CA PHE A 607 9.58 30.22 12.24
C PHE A 607 9.98 31.51 11.51
N GLU A 608 10.93 32.27 12.01
CA GLU A 608 11.37 33.50 11.35
C GLU A 608 11.99 33.25 9.98
N ASP A 609 12.82 32.23 9.86
CA ASP A 609 13.51 31.90 8.61
C ASP A 609 12.52 31.38 7.56
N GLY A 610 11.56 30.55 7.98
CA GLY A 610 10.48 30.09 7.12
C GLY A 610 9.60 31.24 6.67
N TRP A 611 9.29 32.17 7.58
CA TRP A 611 8.49 33.35 7.27
C TRP A 611 9.20 34.25 6.24
N LYS A 612 10.47 34.58 6.49
CA LYS A 612 11.28 35.43 5.60
C LYS A 612 11.51 34.80 4.23
N ALA A 613 11.60 33.48 4.16
CA ALA A 613 11.89 32.76 2.92
C ALA A 613 10.79 32.89 1.86
N ASP A 614 9.51 33.01 2.25
CA ASP A 614 8.40 32.94 1.29
C ASP A 614 7.54 34.21 1.24
N TYR A 615 7.59 35.06 2.27
CA TYR A 615 6.70 36.21 2.38
C TYR A 615 6.98 37.23 1.28
N ASN A 616 8.26 37.54 1.03
CA ASN A 616 8.67 38.57 0.07
C ASN A 616 8.40 38.15 -1.39
N GLU A 617 8.64 36.89 -1.73
CA GLU A 617 8.37 36.35 -3.05
C GLU A 617 6.87 36.32 -3.33
N SER A 618 6.09 35.83 -2.36
CA SER A 618 4.62 35.75 -2.45
C SER A 618 3.95 37.11 -2.47
N TYR A 619 4.51 38.09 -1.74
CA TYR A 619 4.08 39.49 -1.78
C TYR A 619 4.38 40.11 -3.16
N THR A 620 5.55 39.86 -3.72
CA THR A 620 5.91 40.35 -5.05
C THR A 620 5.00 39.75 -6.13
N GLU A 621 4.70 38.45 -6.07
CA GLU A 621 3.74 37.79 -6.96
C GLU A 621 2.32 38.37 -6.84
N GLY A 622 1.89 38.68 -5.62
CA GLY A 622 0.61 39.35 -5.35
C GLY A 622 0.55 40.76 -5.98
N GLU A 623 1.62 41.55 -5.87
CA GLU A 623 1.73 42.88 -6.46
C GLU A 623 1.77 42.82 -8.01
N GLU A 624 2.52 41.87 -8.58
CA GLU A 624 2.52 41.64 -10.02
C GLU A 624 1.13 41.27 -10.54
N PHE A 625 0.42 40.40 -9.81
CA PHE A 625 -0.92 39.99 -10.15
C PHE A 625 -1.91 41.17 -10.07
N ARG A 626 -1.79 42.00 -9.02
CA ARG A 626 -2.54 43.25 -8.86
C ARG A 626 -2.26 44.23 -10.01
N ALA A 627 -1.01 44.38 -10.41
CA ALA A 627 -0.59 45.24 -11.52
C ALA A 627 -1.10 44.75 -12.89
N LYS A 628 -1.03 43.43 -13.16
CA LYS A 628 -1.57 42.80 -14.39
C LYS A 628 -3.09 43.03 -14.50
N LYS A 629 -3.81 42.97 -13.37
CA LYS A 629 -5.26 43.24 -13.34
C LYS A 629 -5.59 44.70 -13.65
N LYS A 630 -4.81 45.67 -13.13
CA LYS A 630 -4.97 47.11 -13.47
C LYS A 630 -4.75 47.38 -14.98
N LYS A 631 -3.74 46.75 -15.61
CA LYS A 631 -3.47 46.91 -17.06
C LYS A 631 -4.57 46.36 -17.96
N SER A 632 -5.19 45.23 -17.60
CA SER A 632 -6.23 44.59 -18.44
C SER A 632 -7.52 45.40 -18.60
N ARG A 633 -7.75 46.40 -17.75
CA ARG A 633 -8.93 47.28 -17.80
C ARG A 633 -8.76 48.52 -18.66
N GLY A 634 -7.57 48.74 -19.22
CA GLY A 634 -7.30 49.90 -20.06
C GLY A 634 -6.42 49.56 -21.25
N ARG A 635 -7.00 49.10 -22.36
CA ARG A 635 -7.07 49.90 -23.60
C ARG A 635 -7.61 49.12 -24.80
N LYS A 636 -8.42 49.87 -25.55
CA LYS A 636 -9.24 49.53 -26.73
C LYS A 636 -8.38 49.42 -28.02
N PRO A 637 -8.87 48.73 -29.07
CA PRO A 637 -8.19 48.52 -30.37
C PRO A 637 -8.41 49.73 -31.32
N PRO A 638 -8.07 49.68 -32.63
CA PRO A 638 -6.82 49.37 -33.36
C PRO A 638 -6.42 50.60 -34.25
N LEU A 639 -5.50 50.50 -35.23
CA LEU A 639 -5.67 51.04 -36.61
C LEU A 639 -4.47 50.85 -37.57
N SER A 640 -4.84 50.41 -38.79
CA SER A 640 -4.29 50.59 -40.15
C SER A 640 -2.83 50.28 -40.51
N GLY A 641 -2.73 49.32 -41.45
CA GLY A 641 -1.74 49.19 -42.52
C GLY A 641 -2.31 48.22 -43.55
#